data_AF-A0A2W4QTI8-F1
#
_entry.id   AF-A0A2W4QTI8-F1
#
_cell.length_a   1.000
_cell.length_b   1.000
_cell.length_c   1.000
_cell.angle_alpha   90.00
_cell.angle_beta   90.00
_cell.angle_gamma   90.00
#
_symmetry.space_group_name_H-M   'P 1'
#
loop_
_entity.id
_entity.type
_entity.pdbx_description
1 polymer ?
#
loop_
_entity_poly.entity_id
_entity_poly.type
_entity_poly.pdbx_seq_one_letter_code
_entity_poly.pdbx_strand_id
1 'polypeptide(L)'
;MRGAVVCVARVASTSALSALAATAFAADVDAGRSTSPPRDSADWPMHGRTPDEQRFSPLAQIDVSNAGELGLAWYFDLDTSRGQEATPLVIDGVMYVTSAWSRVFALDAKTGKELWRYDPQVPGEWAINACCDVVNRGLAAWEGKLFLGTLDGRLVALEAATGKVLWEVLTIDPGKPYTITGAPRVIKGKVIIGNGGAELGVRGYVSAYDADTGRLAWRFYTVPGAPGARDGAASDEVLERLARPTWAGRWWELGGGGTVWDAMAFDPELDLLYVGVGNGSPWNHQIRSQGRGDNLFLASIVALRPDTGQYVWHFQTTPGETWDFTATQHMILADLEIEGRLRKVLMQAPKNGFFYVLDRATGELISGAAFAPVNWAYGLDARGRPIENPAARYARTGRPWVNRPGPAGAHNWYPMSFDPASGLVFIPVQDMPSLYVHDRHFTPKMHAWRTGIDPLPLDVELDDASRALLDAEPRGALLAWDPVRQRAAWRVEHASVANGGTLATAGGLVFQGTSDGYFRAFAIADGAQLWSYDVQDAILGGPVSYEIDGVQYVAAVAGLGGTTPLVSGRLFTERPRARHGRVLAFRLGGMEKLPPLEPLERRKLDVSGAEAEGSVLEGARLYNAFCLTCHGTGAHSGPTMPDLRRSPAILDAKTFEAIVLGGALAPRGMASFRGSLDAAQLEALRAYLLFEAIEPDRQRRMPGLRPDRASRNRRRRHHRRTTLPRARCASPCTPFRGAPPAARSLGRRSAAVDHRASSCRPPR
;
A
#
# COMPACT_ATOMS: atom_id res chain seq x y z
N MET A 1 55.66 30.64 -80.28
CA MET A 1 56.99 30.06 -80.07
C MET A 1 56.90 29.02 -78.96
N ARG A 2 57.70 27.96 -79.10
CA ARG A 2 57.93 26.77 -78.23
C ARG A 2 57.98 27.13 -76.72
N GLY A 3 57.69 26.28 -75.74
CA GLY A 3 57.52 24.83 -75.68
C GLY A 3 57.16 24.40 -74.23
N ALA A 4 56.96 23.10 -74.05
CA ALA A 4 56.38 22.45 -72.87
C ALA A 4 57.28 22.40 -71.62
N VAL A 5 56.65 22.30 -70.43
CA VAL A 5 57.20 21.63 -69.25
C VAL A 5 56.09 20.80 -68.58
N VAL A 6 56.40 19.52 -68.34
CA VAL A 6 55.59 18.50 -67.69
C VAL A 6 55.76 18.60 -66.17
N CYS A 7 54.68 18.45 -65.40
CA CYS A 7 54.75 17.97 -64.03
C CYS A 7 53.51 17.12 -63.69
N VAL A 8 53.77 15.96 -63.10
CA VAL A 8 52.87 14.81 -62.90
C VAL A 8 51.95 15.05 -61.70
N ALA A 9 50.65 14.88 -61.88
CA ALA A 9 49.67 14.83 -60.78
C ALA A 9 49.23 13.37 -60.53
N ARG A 10 49.41 12.88 -59.29
CA ARG A 10 48.87 11.59 -58.83
C ARG A 10 47.71 11.81 -57.86
N VAL A 11 46.53 11.53 -58.39
CA VAL A 11 45.31 10.94 -57.83
C VAL A 11 45.29 10.71 -56.30
N ALA A 12 44.38 11.39 -55.61
CA ALA A 12 43.86 11.00 -54.30
C ALA A 12 42.49 10.31 -54.50
N SER A 13 42.40 9.05 -54.06
CA SER A 13 41.19 8.23 -54.11
C SER A 13 40.15 8.73 -53.10
N THR A 14 38.97 9.13 -53.58
CA THR A 14 37.79 9.37 -52.76
C THR A 14 37.03 8.06 -52.53
N SER A 15 37.23 7.45 -51.36
CA SER A 15 36.40 6.35 -50.88
C SER A 15 35.03 6.89 -50.45
N ALA A 16 33.99 6.49 -51.18
CA ALA A 16 32.60 6.71 -50.79
C ALA A 16 32.26 5.84 -49.57
N LEU A 17 32.13 6.45 -48.39
CA LEU A 17 31.41 5.84 -47.28
C LEU A 17 29.94 6.23 -47.39
N SER A 18 29.11 5.25 -47.75
CA SER A 18 27.67 5.30 -47.53
C SER A 18 27.40 5.36 -46.03
N ALA A 19 27.14 6.56 -45.51
CA ALA A 19 26.53 6.73 -44.20
C ALA A 19 25.08 6.27 -44.27
N LEU A 20 24.79 5.05 -43.78
CA LEU A 20 23.44 4.73 -43.34
C LEU A 20 23.10 5.71 -42.22
N ALA A 21 22.23 6.67 -42.53
CA ALA A 21 21.58 7.50 -41.53
C ALA A 21 20.75 6.56 -40.63
N ALA A 22 21.27 6.24 -39.46
CA ALA A 22 20.45 5.76 -38.36
C ALA A 22 19.52 6.92 -37.98
N THR A 23 18.27 6.85 -38.43
CA THR A 23 17.21 7.72 -37.91
C THR A 23 17.06 7.40 -36.43
N ALA A 24 17.67 8.24 -35.59
CA ALA A 24 17.40 8.26 -34.17
C ALA A 24 15.91 8.58 -34.00
N PHE A 25 15.14 7.61 -33.50
CA PHE A 25 13.84 7.86 -32.90
C PHE A 25 14.08 8.65 -31.61
N ALA A 26 14.39 9.95 -31.73
CA ALA A 26 14.22 10.87 -30.63
C ALA A 26 12.72 11.07 -30.50
N ALA A 27 12.13 10.53 -29.44
CA ALA A 27 10.80 10.94 -29.04
C ALA A 27 10.88 12.43 -28.71
N ASP A 28 10.34 13.25 -29.61
CA ASP A 28 10.05 14.65 -29.33
C ASP A 28 8.87 14.62 -28.37
N VAL A 29 9.16 14.45 -27.08
CA VAL A 29 8.18 14.72 -26.01
C VAL A 29 7.95 16.22 -26.10
N ASP A 30 6.99 16.60 -26.94
CA ASP A 30 6.83 17.96 -27.43
C ASP A 30 6.82 18.93 -26.24
N ALA A 31 7.79 19.86 -26.24
CA ALA A 31 7.93 20.90 -25.25
C ALA A 31 6.68 21.80 -25.16
N GLY A 32 5.74 21.68 -26.11
CA GLY A 32 4.46 22.39 -26.13
C GLY A 32 3.27 21.70 -25.45
N ARG A 33 3.39 20.48 -24.90
CA ARG A 33 2.23 19.80 -24.30
C ARG A 33 1.81 20.45 -22.97
N SER A 34 0.64 21.09 -23.01
CA SER A 34 -0.11 21.65 -21.87
C SER A 34 -0.07 20.73 -20.65
N THR A 35 -0.01 21.33 -19.44
CA THR A 35 -0.20 20.68 -18.13
C THR A 35 -1.53 19.90 -17.98
N SER A 36 -2.36 19.89 -19.01
CA SER A 36 -3.61 19.13 -19.12
C SER A 36 -3.70 18.57 -20.53
N PRO A 37 -3.36 17.29 -20.74
CA PRO A 37 -3.58 16.62 -22.01
C PRO A 37 -5.08 16.62 -22.34
N PRO A 38 -5.47 16.63 -23.62
CA PRO A 38 -6.88 16.49 -24.00
C PRO A 38 -7.50 15.23 -23.37
N ARG A 39 -8.74 15.32 -22.89
CA ARG A 39 -9.44 14.20 -22.23
C ARG A 39 -9.67 13.01 -23.15
N ASP A 40 -9.65 13.25 -24.46
CA ASP A 40 -9.73 12.28 -25.56
C ASP A 40 -8.36 11.77 -26.01
N SER A 41 -7.26 12.19 -25.36
CA SER A 41 -5.92 11.72 -25.69
C SER A 41 -5.81 10.19 -25.63
N ALA A 42 -5.20 9.63 -26.67
CA ALA A 42 -4.85 8.23 -26.78
C ALA A 42 -3.56 7.86 -26.01
N ASP A 43 -2.85 8.85 -25.46
CA ASP A 43 -1.68 8.67 -24.60
C ASP A 43 -2.08 8.51 -23.12
N TRP A 44 -1.12 8.08 -22.29
CA TRP A 44 -1.21 8.08 -20.83
C TRP A 44 -0.09 8.93 -20.20
N PRO A 45 -0.18 10.27 -20.26
CA PRO A 45 0.95 11.15 -19.95
C PRO A 45 1.12 11.50 -18.46
N MET A 46 0.13 11.18 -17.62
CA MET A 46 0.15 11.48 -16.18
C MET A 46 -0.12 10.23 -15.36
N HIS A 47 0.29 10.22 -14.09
CA HIS A 47 0.10 9.05 -13.21
C HIS A 47 -1.35 8.53 -13.20
N GLY A 48 -2.33 9.40 -13.00
CA GLY A 48 -3.76 9.06 -13.10
C GLY A 48 -4.39 9.31 -14.47
N ARG A 49 -3.59 9.39 -15.54
CA ARG A 49 -3.92 9.84 -16.91
C ARG A 49 -4.26 11.33 -17.04
N THR A 50 -5.08 11.84 -16.15
CA THR A 50 -5.60 13.22 -16.14
C THR A 50 -5.40 13.86 -14.76
N PRO A 51 -5.45 15.21 -14.63
CA PRO A 51 -5.35 15.88 -13.32
C PRO A 51 -6.42 15.46 -12.30
N ASP A 52 -7.59 15.03 -12.80
CA ASP A 52 -8.71 14.49 -12.02
C ASP A 52 -8.53 13.03 -11.58
N GLU A 53 -7.46 12.38 -12.06
CA GLU A 53 -7.01 11.04 -11.67
C GLU A 53 -8.08 9.94 -11.84
N GLN A 54 -9.04 10.11 -12.76
CA GLN A 54 -10.12 9.12 -12.95
C GLN A 54 -9.65 7.74 -13.39
N ARG A 55 -8.45 7.63 -14.00
CA ARG A 55 -7.93 6.38 -14.57
C ARG A 55 -8.93 5.70 -15.51
N PHE A 56 -9.61 6.54 -16.28
CA PHE A 56 -10.53 6.18 -17.34
C PHE A 56 -9.85 6.40 -18.69
N SER A 57 -9.91 5.46 -19.62
CA SER A 57 -9.48 5.66 -21.01
C SER A 57 -10.68 5.76 -21.96
N PRO A 58 -10.74 6.75 -22.87
CA PRO A 58 -11.79 6.89 -23.88
C PRO A 58 -11.64 5.87 -25.01
N LEU A 59 -10.52 5.13 -25.06
CA LEU A 59 -10.27 4.14 -26.08
C LEU A 59 -11.24 2.95 -25.91
N ALA A 60 -11.82 2.54 -27.03
CA ALA A 60 -12.88 1.52 -27.07
C ALA A 60 -12.68 0.50 -28.22
N GLN A 61 -11.48 0.40 -28.81
CA GLN A 61 -11.18 -0.64 -29.79
C GLN A 61 -11.24 -2.03 -29.12
N ILE A 62 -10.79 -2.11 -27.87
CA ILE A 62 -10.97 -3.26 -26.99
C ILE A 62 -12.23 -3.01 -26.16
N ASP A 63 -13.24 -3.86 -26.34
CA ASP A 63 -14.56 -3.73 -25.72
C ASP A 63 -15.12 -5.07 -25.23
N VAL A 64 -16.31 -5.04 -24.65
CA VAL A 64 -17.00 -6.25 -24.12
C VAL A 64 -17.26 -7.34 -25.17
N SER A 65 -17.32 -7.00 -26.46
CA SER A 65 -17.59 -7.95 -27.54
C SER A 65 -16.35 -8.70 -28.02
N ASN A 66 -15.16 -8.11 -27.86
CA ASN A 66 -13.91 -8.65 -28.39
C ASN A 66 -12.79 -8.85 -27.34
N ALA A 67 -13.01 -8.51 -26.07
CA ALA A 67 -12.01 -8.69 -25.00
C ALA A 67 -11.43 -10.11 -24.90
N GLY A 68 -12.21 -11.13 -25.28
CA GLY A 68 -11.75 -12.53 -25.34
C GLY A 68 -10.61 -12.79 -26.34
N GLU A 69 -10.38 -11.89 -27.29
CA GLU A 69 -9.31 -11.97 -28.29
C GLU A 69 -8.01 -11.27 -27.86
N LEU A 70 -7.97 -10.72 -26.64
CA LEU A 70 -6.76 -10.13 -26.09
C LEU A 70 -5.65 -11.19 -25.93
N GLY A 71 -4.46 -10.82 -26.38
CA GLY A 71 -3.26 -11.61 -26.18
C GLY A 71 -2.05 -10.73 -25.92
N LEU A 72 -0.97 -11.34 -25.44
CA LEU A 72 0.28 -10.63 -25.18
C LEU A 72 0.88 -10.13 -26.50
N ALA A 73 1.18 -8.83 -26.55
CA ALA A 73 1.82 -8.19 -27.69
C ALA A 73 3.34 -8.25 -27.56
N TRP A 74 3.84 -7.89 -26.37
CA TRP A 74 5.25 -7.90 -26.01
C TRP A 74 5.39 -7.89 -24.48
N TYR A 75 6.56 -8.26 -23.98
CA TYR A 75 6.94 -8.10 -22.58
C TYR A 75 8.39 -7.65 -22.44
N PHE A 76 8.74 -7.06 -21.29
CA PHE A 76 10.08 -6.65 -20.93
C PHE A 76 10.39 -7.10 -19.49
N ASP A 77 11.49 -7.83 -19.29
CA ASP A 77 11.97 -8.24 -17.97
C ASP A 77 12.71 -7.07 -17.29
N LEU A 78 12.24 -6.69 -16.09
CA LEU A 78 12.93 -5.77 -15.20
C LEU A 78 14.12 -6.47 -14.53
N ASP A 79 14.89 -5.74 -13.74
CA ASP A 79 16.18 -6.20 -13.21
C ASP A 79 16.13 -6.71 -11.76
N THR A 80 14.94 -6.92 -11.20
CA THR A 80 14.74 -7.22 -9.78
C THR A 80 13.46 -8.01 -9.51
N SER A 81 13.47 -8.80 -8.43
CA SER A 81 12.31 -9.56 -7.93
C SER A 81 11.50 -8.81 -6.87
N ARG A 82 11.87 -7.57 -6.56
CA ARG A 82 11.18 -6.72 -5.57
C ARG A 82 9.89 -6.14 -6.16
N GLY A 83 9.03 -5.57 -5.29
CA GLY A 83 7.71 -5.07 -5.67
C GLY A 83 7.72 -4.04 -6.80
N GLN A 84 6.75 -4.19 -7.70
CA GLN A 84 6.53 -3.30 -8.84
C GLN A 84 5.19 -2.60 -8.67
N GLU A 85 5.23 -1.32 -8.27
CA GLU A 85 4.03 -0.51 -7.96
C GLU A 85 3.73 0.55 -9.03
N ALA A 86 4.55 0.64 -10.07
CA ALA A 86 4.50 1.72 -11.04
C ALA A 86 3.22 1.71 -11.89
N THR A 87 2.63 2.88 -12.09
CA THR A 87 1.79 3.15 -13.27
C THR A 87 2.72 3.70 -14.37
N PRO A 88 2.87 3.02 -15.52
CA PRO A 88 3.66 3.55 -16.63
C PRO A 88 3.08 4.86 -17.17
N LEU A 89 3.95 5.73 -17.69
CA LEU A 89 3.53 6.82 -18.58
C LEU A 89 3.74 6.36 -20.02
N VAL A 90 2.81 6.68 -20.92
CA VAL A 90 2.98 6.48 -22.37
C VAL A 90 2.77 7.79 -23.07
N ILE A 91 3.80 8.29 -23.74
CA ILE A 91 3.87 9.62 -24.34
C ILE A 91 4.55 9.45 -25.69
N ASP A 92 3.83 9.78 -26.77
CA ASP A 92 4.39 9.85 -28.13
C ASP A 92 5.14 8.55 -28.53
N GLY A 93 4.53 7.39 -28.22
CA GLY A 93 5.06 6.07 -28.55
C GLY A 93 6.16 5.54 -27.62
N VAL A 94 6.54 6.27 -26.57
CA VAL A 94 7.50 5.82 -25.55
C VAL A 94 6.80 5.55 -24.23
N MET A 95 7.10 4.39 -23.64
CA MET A 95 6.67 4.03 -22.30
C MET A 95 7.78 4.31 -21.28
N TYR A 96 7.48 5.11 -20.27
CA TYR A 96 8.36 5.39 -19.14
C TYR A 96 7.83 4.69 -17.89
N VAL A 97 8.67 3.87 -17.26
CA VAL A 97 8.26 3.04 -16.13
C VAL A 97 9.36 2.97 -15.08
N THR A 98 8.97 2.98 -13.81
CA THR A 98 9.90 2.78 -12.70
C THR A 98 9.92 1.32 -12.23
N SER A 99 11.07 0.88 -11.74
CA SER A 99 11.24 -0.38 -11.01
C SER A 99 11.60 -0.12 -9.55
N ALA A 100 11.65 -1.19 -8.76
CA ALA A 100 12.16 -1.15 -7.39
C ALA A 100 13.56 -0.50 -7.33
N TRP A 101 13.90 0.07 -6.18
CA TRP A 101 15.08 0.95 -5.98
C TRP A 101 15.05 2.25 -6.79
N SER A 102 13.86 2.66 -7.25
CA SER A 102 13.66 3.92 -7.99
C SER A 102 14.40 3.99 -9.33
N ARG A 103 14.62 2.85 -9.97
CA ARG A 103 15.20 2.77 -11.32
C ARG A 103 14.15 3.16 -12.36
N VAL A 104 14.58 3.72 -13.49
CA VAL A 104 13.71 4.13 -14.60
C VAL A 104 14.11 3.42 -15.88
N PHE A 105 13.12 3.00 -16.66
CA PHE A 105 13.27 2.44 -17.99
C PHE A 105 12.40 3.24 -18.97
N ALA A 106 12.97 3.59 -20.12
CA ALA A 106 12.22 4.04 -21.29
C ALA A 106 12.21 2.92 -22.31
N LEU A 107 11.01 2.56 -22.76
CA LEU A 107 10.77 1.47 -23.69
C LEU A 107 10.02 2.02 -24.90
N ASP A 108 10.34 1.51 -26.09
CA ASP A 108 9.45 1.64 -27.24
C ASP A 108 8.12 0.95 -26.90
N ALA A 109 7.02 1.72 -26.85
CA ALA A 109 5.75 1.22 -26.34
C ALA A 109 5.02 0.27 -27.32
N LYS A 110 5.53 0.13 -28.55
CA LYS A 110 5.01 -0.81 -29.55
C LYS A 110 5.70 -2.18 -29.49
N THR A 111 6.98 -2.19 -29.11
CA THR A 111 7.84 -3.39 -29.19
C THR A 111 8.41 -3.85 -27.86
N GLY A 112 8.37 -3.02 -26.83
CA GLY A 112 9.00 -3.28 -25.53
C GLY A 112 10.53 -3.14 -25.54
N LYS A 113 11.12 -2.70 -26.66
CA LYS A 113 12.57 -2.51 -26.77
C LYS A 113 13.02 -1.38 -25.85
N GLU A 114 14.03 -1.64 -25.01
CA GLU A 114 14.65 -0.60 -24.21
C GLU A 114 15.34 0.46 -25.07
N LEU A 115 15.01 1.73 -24.79
CA LEU A 115 15.63 2.91 -25.39
C LEU A 115 16.76 3.42 -24.51
N TRP A 116 16.49 3.56 -23.21
CA TRP A 116 17.47 3.93 -22.18
C TRP A 116 16.99 3.49 -20.79
N ARG A 117 17.91 3.47 -19.83
CA ARG A 117 17.61 3.25 -18.40
C ARG A 117 18.40 4.23 -17.51
N TYR A 118 17.87 4.52 -16.33
CA TYR A 118 18.52 5.32 -15.30
C TYR A 118 18.46 4.59 -13.94
N ASP A 119 19.61 4.48 -13.27
CA ASP A 119 19.71 3.97 -11.90
C ASP A 119 20.19 5.11 -10.98
N PRO A 120 19.37 5.58 -10.02
CA PRO A 120 19.79 6.62 -9.08
C PRO A 120 20.86 6.13 -8.08
N GLN A 121 21.17 4.83 -8.04
CA GLN A 121 22.14 4.22 -7.13
C GLN A 121 21.77 4.44 -5.66
N VAL A 122 20.51 4.17 -5.30
CA VAL A 122 20.05 4.20 -3.91
C VAL A 122 20.94 3.26 -3.08
N PRO A 123 21.55 3.74 -1.97
CA PRO A 123 22.34 2.89 -1.10
C PRO A 123 21.50 1.73 -0.56
N GLY A 124 22.03 0.51 -0.64
CA GLY A 124 21.28 -0.69 -0.24
C GLY A 124 20.81 -0.62 1.21
N GLU A 125 21.66 -0.15 2.12
CA GLU A 125 21.35 0.02 3.55
C GLU A 125 20.18 0.97 3.80
N TRP A 126 19.85 1.86 2.87
CA TRP A 126 18.70 2.77 3.01
C TRP A 126 17.37 2.04 3.08
N ALA A 127 17.31 0.79 2.60
CA ALA A 127 16.10 -0.03 2.67
C ALA A 127 15.55 -0.20 4.09
N ILE A 128 16.38 -0.07 5.14
CA ILE A 128 15.91 -0.14 6.53
C ILE A 128 14.97 1.02 6.91
N ASN A 129 15.03 2.12 6.18
CA ASN A 129 14.14 3.27 6.34
C ASN A 129 12.81 3.11 5.58
N ALA A 130 12.69 2.09 4.73
CA ALA A 130 11.47 1.79 3.99
C ALA A 130 10.60 0.80 4.78
N CYS A 131 9.44 1.25 5.26
CA CYS A 131 8.49 0.35 5.93
C CYS A 131 8.01 -0.77 5.00
N CYS A 132 7.94 -0.49 3.70
CA CYS A 132 6.89 -1.05 2.88
C CYS A 132 7.42 -1.56 1.54
N ASP A 133 8.57 -2.23 1.55
CA ASP A 133 9.34 -2.63 0.36
C ASP A 133 10.08 -1.45 -0.32
N VAL A 134 11.00 -1.73 -1.25
CA VAL A 134 11.86 -0.74 -1.94
C VAL A 134 11.20 -0.27 -3.25
N VAL A 135 9.94 0.12 -3.15
CA VAL A 135 9.01 0.34 -4.27
C VAL A 135 9.05 1.76 -4.82
N ASN A 136 8.49 1.93 -6.03
CA ASN A 136 8.23 3.23 -6.65
C ASN A 136 6.95 3.18 -7.48
N ARG A 137 6.07 4.19 -7.36
CA ARG A 137 4.75 4.24 -8.01
C ARG A 137 4.73 4.93 -9.37
N GLY A 138 5.85 5.47 -9.83
CA GLY A 138 5.98 6.00 -11.18
C GLY A 138 6.54 7.42 -11.23
N LEU A 139 6.32 8.04 -12.39
CA LEU A 139 6.95 9.30 -12.80
C LEU A 139 5.89 10.40 -12.96
N ALA A 140 6.38 11.63 -13.06
CA ALA A 140 5.67 12.71 -13.73
C ALA A 140 6.41 13.13 -15.00
N ALA A 141 5.71 13.71 -15.96
CA ALA A 141 6.30 14.28 -17.17
C ALA A 141 5.86 15.74 -17.34
N TRP A 142 6.76 16.59 -17.81
CA TRP A 142 6.45 17.99 -18.18
C TRP A 142 7.55 18.56 -19.08
N GLU A 143 7.17 19.16 -20.21
CA GLU A 143 8.05 19.85 -21.17
C GLU A 143 9.38 19.13 -21.44
N GLY A 144 9.30 17.90 -21.95
CA GLY A 144 10.48 17.09 -22.30
C GLY A 144 11.26 16.50 -21.11
N LYS A 145 10.77 16.67 -19.88
CA LYS A 145 11.41 16.18 -18.65
C LYS A 145 10.57 15.11 -17.96
N LEU A 146 11.24 14.18 -17.29
CA LEU A 146 10.65 13.20 -16.38
C LEU A 146 11.10 13.49 -14.96
N PHE A 147 10.22 13.31 -13.98
CA PHE A 147 10.51 13.53 -12.57
C PHE A 147 10.24 12.27 -11.76
N LEU A 148 11.19 11.91 -10.89
CA LEU A 148 11.04 10.82 -9.93
C LEU A 148 11.47 11.23 -8.52
N GLY A 149 10.74 10.73 -7.53
CA GLY A 149 11.23 10.67 -6.15
C GLY A 149 11.99 9.36 -5.93
N THR A 150 13.19 9.42 -5.37
CA THR A 150 14.00 8.24 -5.08
C THR A 150 13.78 7.76 -3.65
N LEU A 151 14.00 6.47 -3.40
CA LEU A 151 13.81 5.87 -2.07
C LEU A 151 14.66 6.56 -0.99
N ASP A 152 15.84 7.08 -1.34
CA ASP A 152 16.73 7.86 -0.45
C ASP A 152 16.38 9.34 -0.32
N GLY A 153 15.22 9.75 -0.83
CA GLY A 153 14.63 11.07 -0.58
C GLY A 153 15.06 12.18 -1.53
N ARG A 154 15.73 11.86 -2.64
CA ARG A 154 16.00 12.84 -3.71
C ARG A 154 14.77 13.01 -4.60
N LEU A 155 14.63 14.20 -5.15
CA LEU A 155 13.79 14.47 -6.31
C LEU A 155 14.73 14.71 -7.50
N VAL A 156 14.52 13.98 -8.59
CA VAL A 156 15.40 13.98 -9.75
C VAL A 156 14.60 14.36 -10.99
N ALA A 157 15.14 15.24 -11.81
CA ALA A 157 14.66 15.52 -13.17
C ALA A 157 15.58 14.89 -14.21
N LEU A 158 15.00 14.17 -15.16
CA LEU A 158 15.67 13.52 -16.28
C LEU A 158 15.19 14.12 -17.60
N GLU A 159 16.07 14.23 -18.58
CA GLU A 159 15.69 14.48 -19.97
C GLU A 159 14.94 13.24 -20.51
N ALA A 160 13.70 13.40 -20.99
CA ALA A 160 12.85 12.28 -21.37
C ALA A 160 13.40 11.48 -22.57
N ALA A 161 14.13 12.15 -23.47
CA ALA A 161 14.70 11.52 -24.66
C ALA A 161 15.91 10.62 -24.35
N THR A 162 16.68 10.91 -23.30
CA THR A 162 17.98 10.25 -23.07
C THR A 162 18.18 9.67 -21.68
N GLY A 163 17.34 10.04 -20.70
CA GLY A 163 17.51 9.67 -19.29
C GLY A 163 18.64 10.43 -18.57
N LYS A 164 19.24 11.46 -19.19
CA LYS A 164 20.28 12.28 -18.54
C LYS A 164 19.68 13.10 -17.41
N VAL A 165 20.40 13.14 -16.27
CA VAL A 165 20.03 14.00 -15.14
C VAL A 165 20.18 15.47 -15.53
N LEU A 166 19.10 16.23 -15.37
CA LEU A 166 19.07 17.68 -15.54
C LEU A 166 19.35 18.39 -14.22
N TRP A 167 18.71 17.92 -13.15
CA TRP A 167 18.97 18.35 -11.78
C TRP A 167 18.54 17.26 -10.78
N GLU A 168 19.09 17.30 -9.57
CA GLU A 168 18.62 16.52 -8.42
C GLU A 168 18.71 17.34 -7.14
N VAL A 169 17.77 17.16 -6.22
CA VAL A 169 17.77 17.82 -4.91
C VAL A 169 17.38 16.85 -3.80
N LEU A 170 18.02 16.96 -2.64
CA LEU A 170 17.62 16.20 -1.46
C LEU A 170 16.42 16.87 -0.79
N THR A 171 15.31 16.14 -0.65
CA THR A 171 14.07 16.70 -0.10
C THR A 171 13.93 16.47 1.40
N ILE A 172 14.74 15.57 1.97
CA ILE A 172 14.65 15.04 3.34
C ILE A 172 15.83 15.47 4.20
N ASP A 173 15.66 15.33 5.52
CA ASP A 173 16.78 15.26 6.46
C ASP A 173 17.36 13.84 6.41
N PRO A 174 18.61 13.64 5.94
CA PRO A 174 19.20 12.30 5.80
C PRO A 174 19.51 11.63 7.15
N GLY A 175 19.44 12.36 8.26
CA GLY A 175 19.54 11.78 9.61
C GLY A 175 18.24 11.14 10.09
N LYS A 176 17.16 11.21 9.30
CA LYS A 176 15.83 10.69 9.65
C LYS A 176 15.37 9.62 8.67
N PRO A 177 14.52 8.68 9.11
CA PRO A 177 14.08 7.54 8.30
C PRO A 177 12.97 7.93 7.30
N TYR A 178 13.22 8.96 6.48
CA TYR A 178 12.34 9.31 5.36
C TYR A 178 12.66 8.45 4.14
N THR A 179 11.63 8.24 3.33
CA THR A 179 11.73 7.64 1.99
C THR A 179 10.75 8.31 1.03
N ILE A 180 10.93 8.16 -0.28
CA ILE A 180 9.92 8.52 -1.28
C ILE A 180 9.54 7.28 -2.08
N THR A 181 8.24 7.02 -2.20
CA THR A 181 7.69 5.88 -2.94
C THR A 181 6.59 6.29 -3.93
N GLY A 182 5.87 7.36 -3.65
CA GLY A 182 4.81 7.89 -4.53
C GLY A 182 5.35 8.57 -5.79
N ALA A 183 4.51 8.64 -6.83
CA ALA A 183 4.81 9.38 -8.05
C ALA A 183 4.61 10.89 -7.85
N PRO A 184 5.54 11.76 -8.29
CA PRO A 184 5.32 13.19 -8.31
C PRO A 184 4.13 13.59 -9.20
N ARG A 185 3.58 14.79 -8.99
CA ARG A 185 2.68 15.46 -9.96
C ARG A 185 3.36 16.76 -10.42
N VAL A 186 3.19 17.17 -11.68
CA VAL A 186 3.60 18.51 -12.13
C VAL A 186 2.38 19.38 -12.35
N ILE A 187 2.32 20.52 -11.67
CA ILE A 187 1.21 21.48 -11.74
C ILE A 187 1.81 22.86 -11.95
N LYS A 188 1.47 23.53 -13.05
CA LYS A 188 1.90 24.92 -13.34
C LYS A 188 3.43 25.11 -13.19
N GLY A 189 4.21 24.22 -13.80
CA GLY A 189 5.67 24.22 -13.74
C GLY A 189 6.27 23.85 -12.37
N LYS A 190 5.48 23.28 -11.46
CA LYS A 190 5.93 22.87 -10.12
C LYS A 190 5.78 21.37 -9.92
N VAL A 191 6.87 20.71 -9.58
CA VAL A 191 6.93 19.29 -9.24
C VAL A 191 6.57 19.12 -7.76
N ILE A 192 5.44 18.49 -7.51
CA ILE A 192 4.88 18.26 -6.18
C ILE A 192 5.24 16.85 -5.73
N ILE A 193 5.87 16.74 -4.56
CA ILE A 193 6.23 15.44 -3.97
C ILE A 193 6.20 15.49 -2.44
N GLY A 194 5.76 14.40 -1.82
CA GLY A 194 5.83 14.19 -0.37
C GLY A 194 6.84 13.09 0.01
N ASN A 195 6.57 12.35 1.07
CA ASN A 195 7.48 11.34 1.63
C ASN A 195 6.72 10.32 2.48
N GLY A 196 7.35 9.19 2.77
CA GLY A 196 6.96 8.17 3.75
C GLY A 196 7.89 8.13 4.97
N GLY A 197 7.57 7.27 5.94
CA GLY A 197 8.36 7.07 7.16
C GLY A 197 7.58 7.20 8.49
N ALA A 198 6.25 7.31 8.47
CA ALA A 198 5.44 7.46 9.69
C ALA A 198 5.64 6.29 10.67
N GLU A 199 5.86 5.08 10.15
CA GLU A 199 6.15 3.88 10.94
C GLU A 199 7.44 4.00 11.75
N LEU A 200 8.39 4.84 11.32
CA LEU A 200 9.72 4.99 11.94
C LEU A 200 9.91 6.31 12.70
N GLY A 201 8.92 7.21 12.70
CA GLY A 201 8.99 8.44 13.48
C GLY A 201 9.50 9.65 12.72
N VAL A 202 8.71 10.14 11.77
CA VAL A 202 8.99 11.36 11.01
C VAL A 202 7.84 12.38 11.06
N ARG A 203 8.11 13.62 10.64
CA ARG A 203 7.11 14.70 10.53
C ARG A 203 6.74 14.88 9.07
N GLY A 204 5.51 14.57 8.70
CA GLY A 204 5.06 14.62 7.32
C GLY A 204 5.02 16.02 6.72
N TYR A 205 5.29 16.09 5.41
CA TYR A 205 5.16 17.29 4.59
C TYR A 205 4.99 16.94 3.11
N VAL A 206 4.54 17.92 2.34
CA VAL A 206 4.56 17.94 0.87
C VAL A 206 5.26 19.22 0.42
N SER A 207 6.02 19.16 -0.67
CA SER A 207 6.78 20.29 -1.21
C SER A 207 6.54 20.45 -2.70
N ALA A 208 6.67 21.68 -3.17
CA ALA A 208 6.72 22.02 -4.58
C ALA A 208 8.10 22.52 -4.97
N TYR A 209 8.63 22.01 -6.08
CA TYR A 209 9.91 22.42 -6.65
C TYR A 209 9.68 22.95 -8.06
N ASP A 210 10.41 23.99 -8.42
CA ASP A 210 10.44 24.50 -9.79
C ASP A 210 10.91 23.40 -10.77
N ALA A 211 10.15 23.15 -11.83
CA ALA A 211 10.38 22.01 -12.73
C ALA A 211 11.68 22.13 -13.55
N ASP A 212 12.14 23.36 -13.82
CA ASP A 212 13.36 23.59 -14.61
C ASP A 212 14.62 23.56 -13.74
N THR A 213 14.54 24.07 -12.51
CA THR A 213 15.73 24.31 -11.68
C THR A 213 15.82 23.42 -10.44
N GLY A 214 14.75 22.73 -10.05
CA GLY A 214 14.68 21.96 -8.81
C GLY A 214 14.66 22.84 -7.55
N ARG A 215 14.52 24.16 -7.66
CA ARG A 215 14.48 25.07 -6.51
C ARG A 215 13.17 24.87 -5.74
N LEU A 216 13.25 24.73 -4.41
CA LEU A 216 12.08 24.68 -3.53
C LEU A 216 11.26 25.97 -3.68
N ALA A 217 10.02 25.84 -4.14
CA ALA A 217 9.06 26.94 -4.26
C ALA A 217 8.30 27.13 -2.93
N TRP A 218 7.76 26.05 -2.38
CA TRP A 218 7.09 26.06 -1.08
C TRP A 218 7.10 24.67 -0.44
N ARG A 219 6.89 24.64 0.88
CA ARG A 219 6.65 23.41 1.66
C ARG A 219 5.42 23.59 2.54
N PHE A 220 4.66 22.52 2.73
CA PHE A 220 3.55 22.42 3.66
C PHE A 220 3.76 21.22 4.58
N TYR A 221 4.02 21.45 5.87
CA TYR A 221 4.00 20.40 6.88
C TYR A 221 2.55 20.05 7.25
N THR A 222 2.29 18.78 7.50
CA THR A 222 0.93 18.28 7.79
C THR A 222 0.63 18.21 9.28
N VAL A 223 1.65 18.27 10.13
CA VAL A 223 1.50 18.23 11.59
C VAL A 223 2.37 19.31 12.26
N PRO A 224 1.94 19.87 13.40
CA PRO A 224 2.69 20.92 14.09
C PRO A 224 4.03 20.39 14.64
N GLY A 225 5.07 21.22 14.59
CA GLY A 225 6.38 20.92 15.18
C GLY A 225 6.40 21.14 16.70
N ALA A 226 7.56 21.46 17.27
CA ALA A 226 7.64 21.91 18.67
C ALA A 226 6.83 23.22 18.89
N PRO A 227 6.25 23.46 20.08
CA PRO A 227 5.57 24.72 20.39
C PRO A 227 6.48 25.92 20.16
N GLY A 228 5.96 26.95 19.49
CA GLY A 228 6.71 28.17 19.17
C GLY A 228 7.75 28.04 18.05
N ALA A 229 8.03 26.83 17.55
CA ALA A 229 8.91 26.65 16.40
C ALA A 229 8.23 27.11 15.10
N ARG A 230 8.96 27.84 14.26
CA ARG A 230 8.57 28.21 12.89
C ARG A 230 9.64 27.73 11.94
N ASP A 231 9.22 27.09 10.86
CA ASP A 231 10.13 26.55 9.84
C ASP A 231 10.05 27.32 8.52
N GLY A 232 9.25 28.39 8.46
CA GLY A 232 9.09 29.24 7.28
C GLY A 232 8.25 28.58 6.19
N ALA A 233 7.60 27.46 6.47
CA ALA A 233 6.74 26.77 5.53
C ALA A 233 5.39 27.48 5.38
N ALA A 234 4.71 27.24 4.25
CA ALA A 234 3.36 27.74 3.97
C ALA A 234 2.32 27.26 5.02
N SER A 235 2.65 26.22 5.77
CA SER A 235 1.83 25.64 6.82
C SER A 235 1.93 26.31 8.19
N ASP A 236 2.92 27.19 8.44
CA ASP A 236 3.23 27.69 9.80
C ASP A 236 2.00 28.31 10.50
N GLU A 237 1.30 29.22 9.83
CA GLU A 237 0.14 29.91 10.41
C GLU A 237 -1.03 28.95 10.67
N VAL A 238 -1.36 28.12 9.68
CA VAL A 238 -2.52 27.21 9.79
C VAL A 238 -2.27 26.10 10.81
N LEU A 239 -1.04 25.60 10.92
CA LEU A 239 -0.71 24.59 11.92
C LEU A 239 -0.79 25.17 13.32
N GLU A 240 -0.37 26.40 13.56
CA GLU A 240 -0.51 27.02 14.88
C GLU A 240 -1.97 27.33 15.20
N ARG A 241 -2.74 27.82 14.23
CA ARG A 241 -4.14 28.23 14.44
C ARG A 241 -5.11 27.06 14.54
N LEU A 242 -5.01 26.08 13.63
CA LEU A 242 -5.98 24.97 13.52
C LEU A 242 -5.44 23.68 14.12
N ALA A 243 -4.18 23.33 13.84
CA ALA A 243 -3.68 22.02 14.23
C ALA A 243 -3.25 21.95 15.68
N ARG A 244 -2.41 22.88 16.16
CA ARG A 244 -1.83 22.90 17.52
C ARG A 244 -2.84 22.61 18.63
N PRO A 245 -4.04 23.22 18.68
CA PRO A 245 -5.01 22.98 19.76
C PRO A 245 -5.52 21.53 19.81
N THR A 246 -5.36 20.78 18.72
CA THR A 246 -5.78 19.38 18.59
C THR A 246 -4.70 18.37 18.98
N TRP A 247 -3.56 18.83 19.52
CA TRP A 247 -2.48 17.97 19.99
C TRP A 247 -2.15 18.24 21.46
N ALA A 248 -1.83 17.18 22.20
CA ALA A 248 -1.32 17.21 23.57
C ALA A 248 -0.01 16.42 23.70
N GLY A 249 0.78 16.71 24.73
CA GLY A 249 2.05 16.04 25.00
C GLY A 249 3.22 16.54 24.13
N ARG A 250 4.25 15.70 23.97
CA ARG A 250 5.49 16.02 23.23
C ARG A 250 5.62 15.22 21.93
N TRP A 251 4.59 15.24 21.09
CA TRP A 251 4.53 14.42 19.88
C TRP A 251 5.68 14.73 18.89
N TRP A 252 6.20 15.95 18.87
CA TRP A 252 7.26 16.39 17.94
C TRP A 252 8.58 15.62 18.13
N GLU A 253 8.82 15.04 19.31
CA GLU A 253 9.98 14.19 19.57
C GLU A 253 9.85 12.80 18.93
N LEU A 254 8.61 12.39 18.62
CA LEU A 254 8.27 11.13 17.98
C LEU A 254 7.97 11.29 16.47
N GLY A 255 8.10 12.52 15.96
CA GLY A 255 7.80 12.91 14.58
C GLY A 255 6.37 13.37 14.35
N GLY A 256 5.38 12.73 14.99
CA GLY A 256 3.96 13.06 14.85
C GLY A 256 3.27 12.37 13.66
N GLY A 257 3.99 12.03 12.58
CA GLY A 257 3.46 11.33 11.41
C GLY A 257 2.90 12.30 10.35
N GLY A 258 1.85 11.90 9.64
CA GLY A 258 1.17 12.71 8.63
C GLY A 258 1.87 12.74 7.28
N THR A 259 2.61 11.69 6.94
CA THR A 259 3.34 11.57 5.67
C THR A 259 2.41 11.62 4.45
N VAL A 260 2.83 12.30 3.38
CA VAL A 260 2.09 12.44 2.11
C VAL A 260 2.77 11.54 1.08
N TRP A 261 2.53 10.23 1.16
CA TRP A 261 3.37 9.24 0.47
C TRP A 261 2.81 8.72 -0.87
N ASP A 262 1.60 9.14 -1.27
CA ASP A 262 0.94 8.60 -2.47
C ASP A 262 0.03 9.60 -3.21
N ALA A 263 -1.28 9.59 -2.94
CA ALA A 263 -2.25 10.25 -3.82
C ALA A 263 -2.24 11.78 -3.74
N MET A 264 -2.32 12.40 -4.91
CA MET A 264 -2.51 13.82 -5.15
C MET A 264 -3.45 13.98 -6.36
N ALA A 265 -4.31 14.99 -6.36
CA ALA A 265 -5.19 15.33 -7.48
C ALA A 265 -5.24 16.85 -7.68
N PHE A 266 -5.61 17.31 -8.87
CA PHE A 266 -5.63 18.74 -9.19
C PHE A 266 -6.88 19.13 -9.97
N ASP A 267 -7.54 20.20 -9.54
CA ASP A 267 -8.59 20.87 -10.31
C ASP A 267 -8.05 22.19 -10.89
N PRO A 268 -7.85 22.27 -12.22
CA PRO A 268 -7.41 23.50 -12.89
C PRO A 268 -8.41 24.66 -12.81
N GLU A 269 -9.72 24.39 -12.77
CA GLU A 269 -10.76 25.42 -12.73
C GLU A 269 -10.82 26.11 -11.36
N LEU A 270 -10.64 25.32 -10.29
CA LEU A 270 -10.65 25.82 -8.92
C LEU A 270 -9.27 26.31 -8.44
N ASP A 271 -8.22 25.98 -9.20
CA ASP A 271 -6.80 26.15 -8.83
C ASP A 271 -6.52 25.58 -7.43
N LEU A 272 -6.89 24.30 -7.26
CA LEU A 272 -6.75 23.55 -6.01
C LEU A 272 -6.00 22.24 -6.23
N LEU A 273 -4.89 22.10 -5.50
CA LEU A 273 -4.18 20.84 -5.30
C LEU A 273 -4.78 20.14 -4.08
N TYR A 274 -5.17 18.87 -4.22
CA TYR A 274 -5.63 18.02 -3.14
C TYR A 274 -4.53 17.03 -2.77
N VAL A 275 -4.21 16.92 -1.48
CA VAL A 275 -3.22 15.97 -0.95
C VAL A 275 -3.84 15.08 0.12
N GLY A 276 -3.50 13.80 0.08
CA GLY A 276 -3.88 12.84 1.10
C GLY A 276 -2.84 12.74 2.22
N VAL A 277 -3.26 12.80 3.48
CA VAL A 277 -2.37 12.81 4.65
C VAL A 277 -2.41 11.48 5.41
N GLY A 278 -1.22 10.98 5.76
CA GLY A 278 -1.02 9.69 6.42
C GLY A 278 -1.43 9.61 7.89
N ASN A 279 -1.09 8.46 8.47
CA ASN A 279 -1.25 8.08 9.86
C ASN A 279 -0.27 8.82 10.79
N GLY A 280 -0.53 8.75 12.10
CA GLY A 280 0.29 9.37 13.13
C GLY A 280 1.48 8.52 13.54
N SER A 281 2.48 9.19 14.11
CA SER A 281 3.66 8.56 14.69
C SER A 281 3.85 8.95 16.16
N PRO A 282 3.87 7.98 17.10
CA PRO A 282 3.54 6.55 16.90
C PRO A 282 2.06 6.39 16.49
N TRP A 283 1.68 5.20 16.00
CA TRP A 283 0.28 4.91 15.68
C TRP A 283 -0.60 5.07 16.92
N ASN A 284 -0.14 4.59 18.08
CA ASN A 284 -0.90 4.64 19.31
C ASN A 284 -1.15 6.09 19.81
N HIS A 285 -2.41 6.54 19.69
CA HIS A 285 -2.85 7.89 20.09
C HIS A 285 -2.63 8.19 21.58
N GLN A 286 -2.68 7.18 22.45
CA GLN A 286 -2.40 7.34 23.89
C GLN A 286 -0.95 7.74 24.13
N ILE A 287 -0.02 7.19 23.36
CA ILE A 287 1.41 7.50 23.46
C ILE A 287 1.71 8.80 22.72
N ARG A 288 1.21 8.95 21.49
CA ARG A 288 1.46 10.10 20.63
C ARG A 288 0.93 11.41 21.21
N SER A 289 -0.30 11.38 21.74
CA SER A 289 -1.00 12.61 22.13
C SER A 289 -1.80 12.47 23.43
N GLN A 290 -1.33 11.62 24.35
CA GLN A 290 -1.98 11.39 25.65
C GLN A 290 -3.46 10.97 25.53
N GLY A 291 -3.85 10.41 24.38
CA GLY A 291 -5.22 9.99 24.10
C GLY A 291 -6.20 11.15 23.86
N ARG A 292 -5.68 12.34 23.52
CA ARG A 292 -6.45 13.59 23.40
C ARG A 292 -6.32 14.21 22.01
N GLY A 293 -7.37 14.91 21.61
CA GLY A 293 -7.41 15.74 20.41
C GLY A 293 -7.46 14.96 19.11
N ASP A 294 -7.89 15.65 18.07
CA ASP A 294 -8.08 15.09 16.73
C ASP A 294 -6.76 14.91 15.96
N ASN A 295 -5.67 15.53 16.43
CA ASN A 295 -4.34 15.49 15.84
C ASN A 295 -4.31 15.89 14.35
N LEU A 296 -4.82 17.08 14.02
CA LEU A 296 -4.79 17.58 12.66
C LEU A 296 -3.35 17.77 12.13
N PHE A 297 -3.06 17.52 10.87
CA PHE A 297 -3.96 17.06 9.79
C PHE A 297 -3.84 15.55 9.51
N LEU A 298 -3.54 14.71 10.52
CA LEU A 298 -3.48 13.25 10.32
C LEU A 298 -4.77 12.72 9.67
N ALA A 299 -4.63 11.70 8.81
CA ALA A 299 -5.74 11.01 8.15
C ALA A 299 -6.75 11.96 7.48
N SER A 300 -6.25 12.98 6.78
CA SER A 300 -7.08 14.04 6.17
C SER A 300 -6.85 14.17 4.67
N ILE A 301 -7.87 14.66 3.98
CA ILE A 301 -7.73 15.31 2.67
C ILE A 301 -7.47 16.79 2.94
N VAL A 302 -6.45 17.37 2.33
CA VAL A 302 -6.13 18.80 2.47
C VAL A 302 -6.07 19.45 1.09
N ALA A 303 -6.78 20.55 0.91
CA ALA A 303 -6.73 21.36 -0.29
C ALA A 303 -5.78 22.55 -0.10
N LEU A 304 -4.88 22.73 -1.06
CA LEU A 304 -3.82 23.74 -1.08
C LEU A 304 -3.88 24.55 -2.37
N ARG A 305 -3.42 25.79 -2.31
CA ARG A 305 -3.08 26.56 -3.52
C ARG A 305 -1.79 26.01 -4.13
N PRO A 306 -1.80 25.58 -5.41
CA PRO A 306 -0.64 24.93 -6.02
C PRO A 306 0.57 25.87 -6.15
N ASP A 307 0.34 27.18 -6.30
CA ASP A 307 1.43 28.15 -6.47
C ASP A 307 2.16 28.49 -5.18
N THR A 308 1.49 28.43 -4.02
CA THR A 308 2.01 28.95 -2.75
C THR A 308 2.04 27.93 -1.62
N GLY A 309 1.36 26.79 -1.77
CA GLY A 309 1.16 25.82 -0.69
C GLY A 309 0.19 26.30 0.39
N GLN A 310 -0.50 27.43 0.16
CA GLN A 310 -1.43 27.99 1.14
C GLN A 310 -2.61 27.05 1.35
N TYR A 311 -2.92 26.76 2.62
CA TYR A 311 -4.09 26.00 3.01
C TYR A 311 -5.40 26.68 2.58
N VAL A 312 -6.35 25.87 2.09
CA VAL A 312 -7.72 26.30 1.74
C VAL A 312 -8.75 25.63 2.64
N TRP A 313 -8.85 24.30 2.60
CA TRP A 313 -9.76 23.51 3.42
C TRP A 313 -9.15 22.14 3.75
N HIS A 314 -9.73 21.43 4.73
CA HIS A 314 -9.44 20.00 4.96
C HIS A 314 -10.70 19.24 5.36
N PHE A 315 -10.68 17.93 5.13
CA PHE A 315 -11.65 16.98 5.66
C PHE A 315 -10.89 15.83 6.33
N GLN A 316 -11.10 15.62 7.63
CA GLN A 316 -10.43 14.58 8.39
C GLN A 316 -11.26 13.30 8.42
N THR A 317 -10.77 12.25 7.75
CA THR A 317 -11.46 10.96 7.63
C THR A 317 -11.45 10.17 8.94
N THR A 318 -10.38 10.31 9.73
CA THR A 318 -10.17 9.52 10.96
C THR A 318 -9.59 10.39 12.09
N PRO A 319 -10.42 11.15 12.81
CA PRO A 319 -9.95 11.99 13.91
C PRO A 319 -9.27 11.21 15.04
N GLY A 320 -8.09 11.71 15.46
CA GLY A 320 -7.27 11.06 16.47
C GLY A 320 -6.93 9.62 16.11
N GLU A 321 -6.63 9.33 14.83
CA GLU A 321 -6.40 7.95 14.34
C GLU A 321 -5.43 7.18 15.26
N THR A 322 -5.66 5.88 15.45
CA THR A 322 -4.77 5.05 16.27
C THR A 322 -4.50 3.66 15.70
N TRP A 323 -4.78 3.49 14.41
CA TRP A 323 -4.90 2.18 13.76
C TRP A 323 -4.05 2.04 12.49
N ASP A 324 -3.22 3.04 12.16
CA ASP A 324 -2.60 3.17 10.84
C ASP A 324 -3.65 3.37 9.73
N PHE A 325 -4.59 4.28 9.99
CA PHE A 325 -5.57 4.69 8.98
C PHE A 325 -5.09 5.96 8.28
N THR A 326 -4.42 5.76 7.14
CA THR A 326 -4.03 6.84 6.24
C THR A 326 -5.25 7.33 5.43
N ALA A 327 -5.16 8.57 4.95
CA ALA A 327 -6.04 9.12 3.90
C ALA A 327 -5.21 9.50 2.66
N THR A 328 -4.19 8.69 2.37
CA THR A 328 -3.24 8.86 1.26
C THR A 328 -3.67 8.08 0.03
N GLN A 329 -4.80 7.37 0.11
CA GLN A 329 -5.37 6.58 -0.96
C GLN A 329 -5.84 7.47 -2.11
N HIS A 330 -5.96 6.84 -3.27
CA HIS A 330 -6.35 7.49 -4.51
C HIS A 330 -7.58 8.40 -4.34
N MET A 331 -7.48 9.62 -4.87
CA MET A 331 -8.56 10.62 -4.89
C MET A 331 -8.98 10.85 -6.32
N ILE A 332 -10.27 10.68 -6.62
CA ILE A 332 -10.83 10.91 -7.95
C ILE A 332 -11.69 12.18 -7.93
N LEU A 333 -11.48 13.07 -8.89
CA LEU A 333 -12.35 14.24 -9.10
C LEU A 333 -13.36 13.92 -10.20
N ALA A 334 -14.63 14.21 -9.95
CA ALA A 334 -15.70 13.97 -10.93
C ALA A 334 -16.81 15.02 -10.79
N ASP A 335 -17.60 15.19 -11.83
CA ASP A 335 -18.83 15.97 -11.78
C ASP A 335 -19.99 14.96 -11.78
N LEU A 336 -20.76 14.92 -10.69
CA LEU A 336 -21.84 13.94 -10.49
C LEU A 336 -23.18 14.64 -10.31
N GLU A 337 -24.24 14.08 -10.89
CA GLU A 337 -25.60 14.53 -10.60
C GLU A 337 -26.07 13.93 -9.27
N ILE A 338 -26.21 14.79 -8.25
CA ILE A 338 -26.62 14.42 -6.89
C ILE A 338 -27.79 15.32 -6.50
N GLU A 339 -28.91 14.69 -6.14
CA GLU A 339 -30.17 15.40 -5.81
C GLU A 339 -30.62 16.38 -6.92
N GLY A 340 -30.48 15.97 -8.19
CA GLY A 340 -30.85 16.79 -9.35
C GLY A 340 -29.95 18.00 -9.60
N ARG A 341 -28.77 18.06 -8.95
CA ARG A 341 -27.77 19.12 -9.16
C ARG A 341 -26.44 18.51 -9.57
N LEU A 342 -25.81 19.10 -10.59
CA LEU A 342 -24.44 18.74 -10.94
C LEU A 342 -23.48 19.27 -9.85
N ARG A 343 -22.77 18.37 -9.20
CA ARG A 343 -21.84 18.67 -8.10
C ARG A 343 -20.42 18.35 -8.52
N LYS A 344 -19.51 19.29 -8.24
CA LYS A 344 -18.06 19.12 -8.40
C LYS A 344 -17.52 18.35 -7.19
N VAL A 345 -17.30 17.04 -7.33
CA VAL A 345 -16.95 16.16 -6.21
C VAL A 345 -15.50 15.69 -6.20
N LEU A 346 -15.01 15.38 -5.01
CA LEU A 346 -13.83 14.55 -4.75
C LEU A 346 -14.31 13.26 -4.07
N MET A 347 -13.82 12.12 -4.56
CA MET A 347 -14.15 10.79 -4.06
C MET A 347 -12.90 10.11 -3.49
N GLN A 348 -13.00 9.50 -2.31
CA GLN A 348 -11.90 8.73 -1.73
C GLN A 348 -12.42 7.51 -0.96
N ALA A 349 -11.71 6.38 -1.10
CA ALA A 349 -11.88 5.17 -0.32
C ALA A 349 -10.60 4.87 0.50
N PRO A 350 -10.37 5.56 1.64
CA PRO A 350 -9.18 5.37 2.47
C PRO A 350 -9.17 4.03 3.22
N LYS A 351 -8.06 3.78 3.94
CA LYS A 351 -7.87 2.54 4.73
C LYS A 351 -9.00 2.23 5.69
N ASN A 352 -9.69 3.25 6.21
CA ASN A 352 -10.66 3.13 7.30
C ASN A 352 -11.98 2.41 6.93
N GLY A 353 -12.22 2.14 5.64
CA GLY A 353 -13.37 1.37 5.16
C GLY A 353 -14.63 2.18 4.82
N PHE A 354 -14.58 3.51 4.92
CA PHE A 354 -15.65 4.40 4.44
C PHE A 354 -15.30 5.00 3.07
N PHE A 355 -16.30 5.14 2.21
CA PHE A 355 -16.20 5.84 0.94
C PHE A 355 -16.76 7.24 1.14
N TYR A 356 -16.00 8.26 0.78
CA TYR A 356 -16.36 9.66 0.98
C TYR A 356 -16.61 10.35 -0.35
N VAL A 357 -17.70 11.12 -0.45
CA VAL A 357 -17.96 12.07 -1.53
C VAL A 357 -18.00 13.45 -0.91
N LEU A 358 -17.06 14.30 -1.29
CA LEU A 358 -16.93 15.68 -0.80
C LEU A 358 -17.20 16.66 -1.94
N ASP A 359 -17.74 17.84 -1.62
CA ASP A 359 -17.65 18.99 -2.51
C ASP A 359 -16.18 19.43 -2.58
N ARG A 360 -15.56 19.33 -3.76
CA ARG A 360 -14.12 19.56 -3.87
C ARG A 360 -13.75 21.05 -3.77
N ALA A 361 -14.70 21.97 -3.94
CA ALA A 361 -14.43 23.40 -3.76
C ALA A 361 -14.36 23.79 -2.28
N THR A 362 -15.17 23.14 -1.42
CA THR A 362 -15.34 23.57 -0.01
C THR A 362 -14.85 22.55 1.02
N GLY A 363 -14.69 21.28 0.64
CA GLY A 363 -14.39 20.18 1.56
C GLY A 363 -15.61 19.66 2.34
N GLU A 364 -16.81 20.16 2.04
CA GLU A 364 -18.04 19.74 2.70
C GLU A 364 -18.38 18.29 2.32
N LEU A 365 -18.76 17.48 3.31
CA LEU A 365 -19.28 16.14 3.05
C LEU A 365 -20.61 16.23 2.31
N ILE A 366 -20.69 15.55 1.16
CA ILE A 366 -21.96 15.30 0.46
C ILE A 366 -22.56 13.99 0.94
N SER A 367 -21.76 12.91 0.96
CA SER A 367 -22.19 11.61 1.48
C SER A 367 -21.00 10.73 1.87
N GLY A 368 -21.28 9.70 2.69
CA GLY A 368 -20.33 8.63 2.88
C GLY A 368 -20.95 7.42 3.57
N ALA A 369 -20.46 6.23 3.22
CA ALA A 369 -20.90 4.95 3.77
C ALA A 369 -19.75 3.95 3.79
N ALA A 370 -19.87 2.91 4.60
CA ALA A 370 -18.89 1.83 4.62
C ALA A 370 -18.96 1.03 3.30
N PHE A 371 -17.84 0.93 2.58
CA PHE A 371 -17.72 0.09 1.36
C PHE A 371 -17.16 -1.30 1.66
N ALA A 372 -16.61 -1.48 2.86
CA ALA A 372 -16.10 -2.73 3.39
C ALA A 372 -16.57 -2.92 4.84
N PRO A 373 -16.47 -4.14 5.39
CA PRO A 373 -16.81 -4.36 6.79
C PRO A 373 -15.90 -3.55 7.74
N VAL A 374 -16.52 -2.84 8.68
CA VAL A 374 -15.84 -2.01 9.69
C VAL A 374 -16.33 -2.34 11.11
N ASN A 375 -15.45 -2.31 12.11
CA ASN A 375 -15.83 -2.49 13.53
C ASN A 375 -15.33 -1.38 14.47
N TRP A 376 -14.49 -0.47 13.97
CA TRP A 376 -13.93 0.66 14.73
C TRP A 376 -14.92 1.82 14.89
N ALA A 377 -15.92 1.91 14.02
CA ALA A 377 -16.99 2.89 14.05
C ALA A 377 -18.32 2.24 13.65
N TYR A 378 -19.43 2.80 14.14
CA TYR A 378 -20.79 2.35 13.83
C TYR A 378 -21.38 3.01 12.58
N GLY A 379 -20.72 4.05 12.06
CA GLY A 379 -21.18 4.85 10.94
C GLY A 379 -20.53 6.24 10.97
N LEU A 380 -21.07 7.16 10.16
CA LEU A 380 -20.70 8.57 10.15
C LEU A 380 -21.85 9.42 10.71
N ASP A 381 -21.51 10.51 11.39
CA ASP A 381 -22.49 11.54 11.76
C ASP A 381 -22.82 12.46 10.57
N ALA A 382 -23.73 13.42 10.76
CA ALA A 382 -24.15 14.35 9.71
C ALA A 382 -23.02 15.24 9.16
N ARG A 383 -21.88 15.35 9.85
CA ARG A 383 -20.68 16.09 9.42
C ARG A 383 -19.60 15.18 8.85
N GLY A 384 -19.87 13.87 8.75
CA GLY A 384 -18.91 12.88 8.28
C GLY A 384 -17.91 12.44 9.34
N ARG A 385 -18.11 12.83 10.60
CA ARG A 385 -17.26 12.36 11.69
C ARG A 385 -17.65 10.92 12.04
N PRO A 386 -16.68 10.00 12.11
CA PRO A 386 -16.94 8.62 12.54
C PRO A 386 -17.56 8.54 13.94
N ILE A 387 -18.64 7.78 14.07
CA ILE A 387 -19.25 7.43 15.36
C ILE A 387 -18.46 6.23 15.91
N GLU A 388 -17.35 6.52 16.59
CA GLU A 388 -16.42 5.50 17.05
C GLU A 388 -17.07 4.46 17.97
N ASN A 389 -16.65 3.21 17.81
CA ASN A 389 -16.83 2.16 18.79
C ASN A 389 -15.83 2.37 19.94
N PRO A 390 -16.27 2.68 21.17
CA PRO A 390 -15.35 2.93 22.28
C PRO A 390 -14.38 1.77 22.57
N ALA A 391 -14.77 0.53 22.23
CA ALA A 391 -13.92 -0.64 22.39
C ALA A 391 -12.67 -0.62 21.49
N ALA A 392 -12.73 0.09 20.35
CA ALA A 392 -11.62 0.20 19.41
C ALA A 392 -10.43 1.03 19.93
N ARG A 393 -10.64 1.81 21.02
CA ARG A 393 -9.60 2.56 21.72
C ARG A 393 -8.88 1.65 22.74
N TYR A 394 -8.18 0.64 22.24
CA TYR A 394 -7.50 -0.42 23.01
C TYR A 394 -6.61 0.08 24.16
N ALA A 395 -5.91 1.21 23.96
CA ALA A 395 -5.09 1.80 25.03
C ALA A 395 -5.92 2.40 26.17
N ARG A 396 -7.07 3.02 25.85
CA ARG A 396 -7.99 3.61 26.83
C ARG A 396 -8.76 2.55 27.60
N THR A 397 -9.19 1.49 26.91
CA THR A 397 -9.90 0.37 27.55
C THR A 397 -8.96 -0.55 28.32
N GLY A 398 -7.66 -0.52 28.01
CA GLY A 398 -6.67 -1.43 28.56
C GLY A 398 -6.83 -2.89 28.10
N ARG A 399 -7.65 -3.12 27.06
CA ARG A 399 -7.97 -4.46 26.53
C ARG A 399 -7.48 -4.60 25.07
N PRO A 400 -7.02 -5.79 24.68
CA PRO A 400 -6.73 -6.10 23.27
C PRO A 400 -7.93 -5.85 22.36
N TRP A 401 -7.68 -5.41 21.14
CA TRP A 401 -8.71 -5.16 20.14
C TRP A 401 -8.31 -5.74 18.78
N VAL A 402 -9.21 -6.50 18.15
CA VAL A 402 -9.03 -6.92 16.76
C VAL A 402 -9.76 -5.94 15.87
N ASN A 403 -9.02 -5.07 15.19
CA ASN A 403 -9.58 -4.06 14.33
C ASN A 403 -9.83 -4.61 12.92
N ARG A 404 -10.97 -4.21 12.35
CA ARG A 404 -11.33 -4.42 10.95
C ARG A 404 -11.83 -3.09 10.40
N PRO A 405 -11.14 -2.47 9.44
CA PRO A 405 -9.91 -2.93 8.79
C PRO A 405 -8.67 -2.90 9.72
N GLY A 406 -7.65 -3.71 9.42
CA GLY A 406 -6.32 -3.58 10.03
C GLY A 406 -5.44 -2.52 9.34
N PRO A 407 -4.11 -2.49 9.58
CA PRO A 407 -3.16 -1.55 8.99
C PRO A 407 -3.07 -1.63 7.45
N ALA A 408 -3.37 -2.82 6.90
CA ALA A 408 -3.49 -2.99 5.45
C ALA A 408 -4.63 -2.13 4.87
N GLY A 409 -5.63 -1.78 5.69
CA GLY A 409 -6.79 -0.99 5.28
C GLY A 409 -7.79 -1.78 4.44
N ALA A 410 -9.01 -1.27 4.32
CA ALA A 410 -10.02 -1.80 3.40
C ALA A 410 -9.63 -1.58 1.93
N HIS A 411 -8.89 -0.51 1.67
CA HIS A 411 -8.27 -0.13 0.40
C HIS A 411 -6.93 0.54 0.74
N ASN A 412 -5.86 0.18 0.02
CA ASN A 412 -4.52 0.74 0.21
C ASN A 412 -4.07 1.56 -1.00
N TRP A 413 -2.80 1.60 -1.39
CA TRP A 413 -2.32 2.42 -2.51
C TRP A 413 -2.76 1.95 -3.90
N TYR A 414 -3.28 0.73 -4.02
CA TYR A 414 -3.76 0.17 -5.29
C TYR A 414 -4.79 1.10 -5.94
N PRO A 415 -4.52 1.72 -7.11
CA PRO A 415 -5.40 2.76 -7.61
C PRO A 415 -6.80 2.24 -7.96
N MET A 416 -7.85 2.95 -7.52
CA MET A 416 -9.22 2.78 -8.06
C MET A 416 -9.39 3.51 -9.39
N SER A 417 -10.44 3.21 -10.15
CA SER A 417 -10.80 3.93 -11.39
C SER A 417 -12.28 4.29 -11.41
N PHE A 418 -12.66 5.29 -12.18
CA PHE A 418 -14.04 5.76 -12.33
C PHE A 418 -14.46 5.69 -13.79
N ASP A 419 -15.67 5.21 -14.07
CA ASP A 419 -16.28 5.28 -15.40
C ASP A 419 -17.36 6.37 -15.42
N PRO A 420 -17.17 7.48 -16.16
CA PRO A 420 -18.15 8.55 -16.25
C PRO A 420 -19.50 8.14 -16.84
N ALA A 421 -19.53 7.11 -17.70
CA ALA A 421 -20.76 6.68 -18.37
C ALA A 421 -21.71 5.94 -17.42
N SER A 422 -21.20 4.99 -16.64
CA SER A 422 -21.98 4.27 -15.61
C SER A 422 -22.07 5.02 -14.29
N GLY A 423 -21.15 5.95 -14.03
CA GLY A 423 -21.00 6.64 -12.75
C GLY A 423 -20.42 5.75 -11.65
N LEU A 424 -19.81 4.61 -11.98
CA LEU A 424 -19.29 3.64 -11.01
C LEU A 424 -17.80 3.86 -10.74
N VAL A 425 -17.39 3.58 -9.50
CA VAL A 425 -15.99 3.54 -9.05
C VAL A 425 -15.59 2.08 -8.80
N PHE A 426 -14.48 1.63 -9.37
CA PHE A 426 -13.97 0.27 -9.22
C PHE A 426 -12.85 0.24 -8.18
N ILE A 427 -13.07 -0.48 -7.10
CA ILE A 427 -12.23 -0.42 -5.90
C ILE A 427 -11.58 -1.79 -5.64
N PRO A 428 -10.24 -1.87 -5.54
CA PRO A 428 -9.55 -3.01 -4.95
C PRO A 428 -9.79 -3.06 -3.43
N VAL A 429 -10.76 -3.88 -3.01
CA VAL A 429 -11.10 -4.06 -1.59
C VAL A 429 -10.28 -5.22 -1.02
N GLN A 430 -9.87 -5.08 0.23
CA GLN A 430 -9.30 -6.17 1.01
C GLN A 430 -9.82 -6.18 2.44
N ASP A 431 -9.88 -7.38 3.01
CA ASP A 431 -10.33 -7.63 4.37
C ASP A 431 -9.25 -8.39 5.12
N MET A 432 -8.52 -7.65 5.94
CA MET A 432 -7.39 -8.15 6.72
C MET A 432 -7.42 -7.52 8.12
N PRO A 433 -8.08 -8.19 9.08
CA PRO A 433 -8.11 -7.74 10.46
C PRO A 433 -6.74 -7.80 11.13
N SER A 434 -6.54 -7.04 12.21
CA SER A 434 -5.28 -7.09 12.97
C SER A 434 -5.49 -6.85 14.45
N LEU A 435 -4.63 -7.47 15.26
CA LEU A 435 -4.64 -7.33 16.70
C LEU A 435 -3.86 -6.07 17.12
N TYR A 436 -4.47 -5.27 17.98
CA TYR A 436 -3.88 -4.09 18.61
C TYR A 436 -3.84 -4.29 20.12
N VAL A 437 -2.64 -4.21 20.69
CA VAL A 437 -2.38 -4.26 22.13
C VAL A 437 -1.52 -3.08 22.50
N HIS A 438 -1.92 -2.32 23.52
CA HIS A 438 -1.16 -1.17 23.98
C HIS A 438 0.17 -1.59 24.60
N ASP A 439 1.28 -1.10 24.05
CA ASP A 439 2.60 -1.27 24.66
C ASP A 439 2.76 -0.33 25.87
N ARG A 440 2.76 -0.91 27.06
CA ARG A 440 2.93 -0.19 28.34
C ARG A 440 4.37 0.24 28.61
N HIS A 441 5.33 -0.32 27.88
CA HIS A 441 6.77 -0.09 28.05
C HIS A 441 7.40 0.50 26.78
N PHE A 442 6.57 1.17 25.98
CA PHE A 442 7.00 1.74 24.72
C PHE A 442 8.21 2.66 24.88
N THR A 443 9.26 2.32 24.15
CA THR A 443 10.44 3.13 23.98
C THR A 443 10.79 3.16 22.49
N PRO A 444 10.96 4.33 21.87
CA PRO A 444 11.41 4.43 20.48
C PRO A 444 12.76 3.73 20.30
N LYS A 445 12.82 2.75 19.41
CA LYS A 445 14.07 2.07 19.04
C LYS A 445 14.52 2.55 17.66
N MET A 446 15.83 2.62 17.45
CA MET A 446 16.39 2.78 16.10
C MET A 446 16.13 1.50 15.30
N HIS A 447 15.98 1.63 13.98
CA HIS A 447 15.81 0.49 13.06
C HIS A 447 14.58 -0.41 13.30
N ALA A 448 13.65 0.00 14.17
CA ALA A 448 12.41 -0.70 14.44
C ALA A 448 11.22 0.22 14.18
N TRP A 449 10.08 -0.38 13.85
CA TRP A 449 8.83 0.37 13.78
C TRP A 449 8.42 0.88 15.16
N ARG A 450 7.98 2.14 15.19
CA ARG A 450 7.61 2.90 16.40
C ARG A 450 6.09 3.01 16.49
N THR A 451 5.39 1.88 16.43
CA THR A 451 3.91 1.88 16.36
C THR A 451 3.24 2.15 17.71
N GLY A 452 3.89 1.82 18.82
CA GLY A 452 3.26 1.84 20.15
C GLY A 452 2.28 0.69 20.39
N ILE A 453 2.38 -0.35 19.54
CA ILE A 453 1.68 -1.64 19.68
C ILE A 453 2.68 -2.66 20.23
N ASP A 454 2.24 -3.50 21.17
CA ASP A 454 3.07 -4.58 21.69
C ASP A 454 3.46 -5.54 20.54
N PRO A 455 4.76 -5.73 20.24
CA PRO A 455 5.21 -6.53 19.11
C PRO A 455 5.10 -8.05 19.36
N LEU A 456 4.92 -8.47 20.62
CA LEU A 456 4.68 -9.87 20.97
C LEU A 456 3.85 -9.93 22.25
N PRO A 457 2.54 -9.67 22.17
CA PRO A 457 1.69 -9.68 23.35
C PRO A 457 1.50 -11.14 23.80
N LEU A 458 2.13 -11.48 24.93
CA LEU A 458 1.95 -12.77 25.59
C LEU A 458 0.72 -12.69 26.50
N ASP A 459 -0.02 -13.79 26.63
CA ASP A 459 -1.21 -13.90 27.49
C ASP A 459 -2.40 -12.99 27.12
N VAL A 460 -2.67 -12.87 25.81
CA VAL A 460 -3.85 -12.15 25.29
C VAL A 460 -5.11 -13.02 25.42
N GLU A 461 -6.04 -12.61 26.28
CA GLU A 461 -7.38 -13.18 26.29
C GLU A 461 -8.29 -12.49 25.26
N LEU A 462 -8.67 -13.25 24.23
CA LEU A 462 -9.61 -12.82 23.19
C LEU A 462 -10.95 -13.54 23.34
N ASP A 463 -12.05 -12.81 23.15
CA ASP A 463 -13.36 -13.43 22.99
C ASP A 463 -13.44 -14.28 21.70
N ASP A 464 -14.47 -15.11 21.60
CA ASP A 464 -14.61 -16.05 20.48
C ASP A 464 -14.77 -15.32 19.12
N ALA A 465 -15.40 -14.14 19.12
CA ALA A 465 -15.59 -13.34 17.90
C ALA A 465 -14.27 -12.76 17.40
N SER A 466 -13.44 -12.23 18.30
CA SER A 466 -12.11 -11.69 18.00
C SER A 466 -11.16 -12.79 17.52
N ARG A 467 -11.20 -13.98 18.14
CA ARG A 467 -10.46 -15.15 17.66
C ARG A 467 -10.91 -15.58 16.29
N ALA A 468 -12.22 -15.71 16.06
CA ALA A 468 -12.76 -16.07 14.76
C ALA A 468 -12.36 -15.06 13.67
N LEU A 469 -12.26 -13.77 14.01
CA LEU A 469 -11.86 -12.73 13.08
C LEU A 469 -10.36 -12.81 12.70
N LEU A 470 -9.48 -13.17 13.64
CA LEU A 470 -8.06 -13.39 13.35
C LEU A 470 -7.79 -14.72 12.65
N ASP A 471 -8.58 -15.75 12.94
CA ASP A 471 -8.47 -17.08 12.32
C ASP A 471 -9.06 -17.10 10.90
N ALA A 472 -9.83 -16.08 10.51
CA ALA A 472 -10.41 -15.98 9.17
C ALA A 472 -9.32 -15.75 8.13
N GLU A 473 -9.38 -16.49 7.03
CA GLU A 473 -8.46 -16.27 5.90
C GLU A 473 -8.71 -14.88 5.30
N PRO A 474 -7.66 -14.06 5.09
CA PRO A 474 -7.78 -12.76 4.44
C PRO A 474 -8.37 -12.89 3.02
N ARG A 475 -9.26 -11.98 2.65
CA ARG A 475 -9.93 -11.99 1.33
C ARG A 475 -9.88 -10.63 0.65
N GLY A 476 -9.83 -10.64 -0.68
CA GLY A 476 -9.91 -9.45 -1.50
C GLY A 476 -11.16 -9.45 -2.37
N ALA A 477 -11.46 -8.33 -3.02
CA ALA A 477 -12.48 -8.24 -4.05
C ALA A 477 -12.24 -7.05 -4.98
N LEU A 478 -12.82 -7.13 -6.19
CA LEU A 478 -13.14 -5.98 -7.00
C LEU A 478 -14.57 -5.54 -6.69
N LEU A 479 -14.73 -4.30 -6.24
CA LEU A 479 -16.02 -3.72 -5.92
C LEU A 479 -16.36 -2.63 -6.93
N ALA A 480 -17.48 -2.74 -7.63
CA ALA A 480 -18.06 -1.59 -8.32
C ALA A 480 -18.99 -0.86 -7.35
N TRP A 481 -18.59 0.35 -6.97
CA TRP A 481 -19.28 1.21 -6.03
C TRP A 481 -20.02 2.31 -6.76
N ASP A 482 -21.29 2.51 -6.41
CA ASP A 482 -22.07 3.66 -6.86
C ASP A 482 -21.89 4.80 -5.83
N PRO A 483 -21.16 5.88 -6.17
CA PRO A 483 -20.87 6.98 -5.26
C PRO A 483 -22.10 7.84 -4.96
N VAL A 484 -23.12 7.83 -5.83
CA VAL A 484 -24.37 8.60 -5.62
C VAL A 484 -25.31 7.83 -4.70
N ARG A 485 -25.45 6.51 -4.91
CA ARG A 485 -26.32 5.64 -4.10
C ARG A 485 -25.64 5.08 -2.86
N GLN A 486 -24.31 5.27 -2.72
CA GLN A 486 -23.50 4.78 -1.60
C GLN A 486 -23.67 3.29 -1.33
N ARG A 487 -23.62 2.48 -2.41
CA ARG A 487 -23.74 1.01 -2.32
C ARG A 487 -23.01 0.32 -3.47
N ALA A 488 -22.71 -0.96 -3.27
CA ALA A 488 -22.19 -1.82 -4.32
C ALA A 488 -23.20 -1.98 -5.45
N ALA A 489 -22.78 -1.77 -6.70
CA ALA A 489 -23.51 -2.20 -7.88
C ALA A 489 -23.29 -3.70 -8.10
N TRP A 490 -22.04 -4.16 -7.98
CA TRP A 490 -21.65 -5.56 -8.00
C TRP A 490 -20.31 -5.75 -7.29
N ARG A 491 -19.94 -7.01 -7.02
CA ARG A 491 -18.71 -7.39 -6.35
C ARG A 491 -18.18 -8.72 -6.89
N VAL A 492 -16.88 -8.78 -7.21
CA VAL A 492 -16.17 -10.00 -7.61
C VAL A 492 -15.19 -10.36 -6.49
N GLU A 493 -15.37 -11.51 -5.85
CA GLU A 493 -14.48 -11.97 -4.78
C GLU A 493 -13.17 -12.52 -5.34
N HIS A 494 -12.07 -12.22 -4.65
CA HIS A 494 -10.75 -12.77 -4.90
C HIS A 494 -10.30 -13.64 -3.72
N ALA A 495 -9.57 -14.71 -4.02
CA ALA A 495 -9.13 -15.68 -3.00
C ALA A 495 -8.10 -15.12 -2.02
N SER A 496 -7.42 -14.02 -2.35
CA SER A 496 -6.38 -13.40 -1.53
C SER A 496 -6.50 -11.87 -1.55
N VAL A 497 -5.72 -11.22 -0.69
CA VAL A 497 -5.59 -9.76 -0.55
C VAL A 497 -4.50 -9.20 -1.45
N ALA A 498 -4.19 -7.90 -1.34
CA ALA A 498 -3.15 -7.24 -2.13
C ALA A 498 -3.36 -7.38 -3.66
N ASN A 499 -4.62 -7.28 -4.11
CA ASN A 499 -4.94 -7.22 -5.54
C ASN A 499 -4.68 -5.81 -6.06
N GLY A 500 -4.24 -5.72 -7.30
CA GLY A 500 -3.76 -4.48 -7.90
C GLY A 500 -4.84 -3.47 -8.26
N GLY A 501 -4.36 -2.33 -8.74
CA GLY A 501 -5.19 -1.22 -9.20
C GLY A 501 -6.03 -1.56 -10.42
N THR A 502 -6.99 -0.68 -10.69
CA THR A 502 -7.96 -0.82 -11.77
C THR A 502 -7.76 0.23 -12.86
N LEU A 503 -8.22 -0.11 -14.07
CA LEU A 503 -8.32 0.77 -15.22
C LEU A 503 -9.72 0.60 -15.83
N ALA A 504 -10.47 1.68 -15.99
CA ALA A 504 -11.75 1.66 -16.70
C ALA A 504 -11.57 2.16 -18.15
N THR A 505 -12.32 1.61 -19.11
CA THR A 505 -12.29 2.05 -20.51
C THR A 505 -13.69 2.28 -21.09
N ALA A 506 -13.79 3.14 -22.10
CA ALA A 506 -15.03 3.38 -22.84
C ALA A 506 -15.56 2.16 -23.59
N GLY A 507 -14.74 1.12 -23.77
CA GLY A 507 -15.17 -0.19 -24.25
C GLY A 507 -16.06 -0.98 -23.27
N GLY A 508 -16.42 -0.39 -22.12
CA GLY A 508 -17.26 -1.02 -21.11
C GLY A 508 -16.51 -2.04 -20.25
N LEU A 509 -15.19 -1.88 -20.12
CA LEU A 509 -14.30 -2.81 -19.42
C LEU A 509 -13.65 -2.18 -18.20
N VAL A 510 -13.44 -3.00 -17.17
CA VAL A 510 -12.50 -2.72 -16.09
C VAL A 510 -11.42 -3.79 -16.06
N PHE A 511 -10.17 -3.37 -16.12
CA PHE A 511 -9.00 -4.24 -16.01
C PHE A 511 -8.46 -4.25 -14.59
N GLN A 512 -8.03 -5.41 -14.10
CA GLN A 512 -7.39 -5.54 -12.79
C GLN A 512 -6.36 -6.66 -12.78
N GLY A 513 -5.22 -6.38 -12.14
CA GLY A 513 -4.23 -7.37 -11.73
C GLY A 513 -4.52 -7.96 -10.36
N THR A 514 -4.20 -9.23 -10.13
CA THR A 514 -4.52 -9.91 -8.86
C THR A 514 -3.31 -10.65 -8.30
N SER A 515 -3.28 -10.79 -6.97
CA SER A 515 -2.12 -11.37 -6.28
C SER A 515 -1.94 -12.87 -6.53
N ASP A 516 -3.00 -13.55 -6.99
CA ASP A 516 -2.97 -14.93 -7.46
C ASP A 516 -2.22 -15.09 -8.81
N GLY A 517 -1.87 -13.98 -9.46
CA GLY A 517 -0.94 -13.89 -10.57
C GLY A 517 -1.55 -13.78 -11.96
N TYR A 518 -2.77 -13.23 -12.04
CA TYR A 518 -3.49 -13.04 -13.29
C TYR A 518 -3.74 -11.56 -13.57
N PHE A 519 -3.82 -11.23 -14.86
CA PHE A 519 -4.43 -10.00 -15.34
C PHE A 519 -5.80 -10.34 -15.92
N ARG A 520 -6.82 -9.53 -15.60
CA ARG A 520 -8.22 -9.84 -15.92
C ARG A 520 -8.93 -8.61 -16.47
N ALA A 521 -9.92 -8.85 -17.33
CA ALA A 521 -10.87 -7.84 -17.79
C ALA A 521 -12.29 -8.27 -17.40
N PHE A 522 -13.05 -7.33 -16.83
CA PHE A 522 -14.43 -7.54 -16.43
C PHE A 522 -15.34 -6.54 -17.14
N ALA A 523 -16.58 -6.93 -17.44
CA ALA A 523 -17.59 -6.00 -17.92
C ALA A 523 -18.01 -5.03 -16.81
N ILE A 524 -18.09 -3.74 -17.13
CA ILE A 524 -18.53 -2.69 -16.20
C ILE A 524 -19.99 -2.91 -15.74
N ALA A 525 -20.83 -3.44 -16.63
CA ALA A 525 -22.27 -3.57 -16.39
C ALA A 525 -22.61 -4.49 -15.20
N ASP A 526 -21.88 -5.60 -15.05
CA ASP A 526 -22.25 -6.67 -14.11
C ASP A 526 -21.06 -7.39 -13.44
N GLY A 527 -19.82 -7.03 -13.79
CA GLY A 527 -18.62 -7.66 -13.27
C GLY A 527 -18.30 -9.03 -13.89
N ALA A 528 -18.93 -9.40 -15.01
CA ALA A 528 -18.61 -10.65 -15.71
C ALA A 528 -17.15 -10.64 -16.19
N GLN A 529 -16.37 -11.67 -15.82
CA GLN A 529 -15.00 -11.82 -16.32
C GLN A 529 -15.01 -12.25 -17.78
N LEU A 530 -14.49 -11.42 -18.67
CA LEU A 530 -14.47 -11.65 -20.12
C LEU A 530 -13.12 -12.18 -20.62
N TRP A 531 -12.05 -11.90 -19.89
CA TRP A 531 -10.70 -12.29 -20.27
C TRP A 531 -9.79 -12.46 -19.05
N SER A 532 -8.82 -13.35 -19.15
CA SER A 532 -7.76 -13.53 -18.15
C SER A 532 -6.47 -14.06 -18.78
N TYR A 533 -5.33 -13.63 -18.24
CA TYR A 533 -4.00 -14.08 -18.64
C TYR A 533 -3.11 -14.30 -17.41
N ASP A 534 -2.36 -15.40 -17.37
CA ASP A 534 -1.37 -15.68 -16.32
C ASP A 534 -0.10 -14.87 -16.59
N VAL A 535 0.12 -13.81 -15.81
CA VAL A 535 1.28 -12.92 -15.97
C VAL A 535 2.51 -13.42 -15.22
N GLN A 536 2.43 -14.62 -14.62
CA GLN A 536 3.51 -15.30 -13.90
C GLN A 536 3.99 -14.60 -12.62
N ASP A 537 3.40 -13.47 -12.26
CA ASP A 537 3.57 -12.77 -10.99
C ASP A 537 2.31 -11.90 -10.73
N ALA A 538 2.31 -10.97 -9.78
CA ALA A 538 1.16 -10.12 -9.46
C ALA A 538 1.31 -8.71 -10.07
N ILE A 539 0.26 -8.21 -10.72
CA ILE A 539 0.15 -6.79 -11.09
C ILE A 539 -0.49 -6.06 -9.91
N LEU A 540 0.23 -5.09 -9.35
CA LEU A 540 -0.19 -4.31 -8.17
C LEU A 540 -0.48 -2.84 -8.52
N GLY A 541 0.38 -2.22 -9.33
CA GLY A 541 0.18 -0.87 -9.85
C GLY A 541 -1.05 -0.71 -10.74
N GLY A 542 -1.31 0.51 -11.17
CA GLY A 542 -2.41 0.80 -12.10
C GLY A 542 -2.07 0.39 -13.54
N PRO A 543 -2.89 -0.44 -14.20
CA PRO A 543 -2.79 -0.66 -15.64
C PRO A 543 -3.05 0.63 -16.42
N VAL A 544 -2.56 0.70 -17.65
CA VAL A 544 -2.77 1.82 -18.58
C VAL A 544 -3.26 1.32 -19.92
N SER A 545 -4.01 2.16 -20.65
CA SER A 545 -4.36 1.89 -22.04
C SER A 545 -3.94 3.07 -22.91
N TYR A 546 -3.37 2.76 -24.07
CA TYR A 546 -2.83 3.74 -25.01
C TYR A 546 -3.01 3.24 -26.45
N GLU A 547 -2.83 4.12 -27.43
CA GLU A 547 -2.90 3.77 -28.87
C GLU A 547 -1.60 4.12 -29.58
N ILE A 548 -1.16 3.25 -30.49
CA ILE A 548 -0.05 3.52 -31.42
C ILE A 548 -0.46 3.02 -32.79
N ASP A 549 -0.34 3.88 -33.80
CA ASP A 549 -0.68 3.56 -35.20
C ASP A 549 -2.10 2.96 -35.37
N GLY A 550 -3.09 3.47 -34.62
CA GLY A 550 -4.47 2.97 -34.67
C GLY A 550 -4.72 1.65 -33.95
N VAL A 551 -3.74 1.15 -33.19
CA VAL A 551 -3.84 -0.09 -32.40
C VAL A 551 -3.83 0.25 -30.92
N GLN A 552 -4.90 -0.11 -30.23
CA GLN A 552 -5.03 0.01 -28.78
C GLN A 552 -4.23 -1.09 -28.09
N TYR A 553 -3.47 -0.68 -27.08
CA TYR A 553 -2.77 -1.53 -26.14
C TYR A 553 -3.31 -1.32 -24.73
N VAL A 554 -3.18 -2.36 -23.91
CA VAL A 554 -3.33 -2.29 -22.45
C VAL A 554 -2.04 -2.81 -21.83
N ALA A 555 -1.38 -2.03 -20.99
CA ALA A 555 -0.12 -2.42 -20.36
C ALA A 555 -0.18 -2.34 -18.84
N ALA A 556 0.61 -3.19 -18.19
CA ALA A 556 0.73 -3.24 -16.74
C ALA A 556 2.11 -3.76 -16.32
N VAL A 557 2.48 -3.49 -15.06
CA VAL A 557 3.74 -3.95 -14.48
C VAL A 557 3.45 -5.03 -13.44
N ALA A 558 4.00 -6.22 -13.68
CA ALA A 558 3.93 -7.36 -12.78
C ALA A 558 5.17 -7.44 -11.90
N GLY A 559 4.98 -7.67 -10.61
CA GLY A 559 6.01 -7.95 -9.62
C GLY A 559 5.43 -7.80 -8.22
N LEU A 560 5.20 -8.92 -7.55
CA LEU A 560 4.63 -8.90 -6.20
C LEU A 560 5.57 -8.17 -5.24
N GLY A 561 5.01 -7.36 -4.34
CA GLY A 561 5.75 -6.74 -3.25
C GLY A 561 4.89 -5.78 -2.44
N GLY A 562 5.53 -4.86 -1.76
CA GLY A 562 4.89 -4.00 -0.76
C GLY A 562 4.75 -4.69 0.61
N THR A 563 4.19 -3.97 1.59
CA THR A 563 4.14 -4.41 2.99
C THR A 563 3.40 -5.72 3.21
N THR A 564 2.25 -5.92 2.55
CA THR A 564 1.40 -7.08 2.82
C THR A 564 2.10 -8.40 2.42
N PRO A 565 2.70 -8.53 1.23
CA PRO A 565 3.52 -9.69 0.90
C PRO A 565 4.78 -9.87 1.76
N LEU A 566 5.38 -8.79 2.27
CA LEU A 566 6.54 -8.91 3.16
C LEU A 566 6.14 -9.44 4.54
N VAL A 567 5.15 -8.84 5.19
CA VAL A 567 4.72 -9.18 6.56
C VAL A 567 3.94 -10.49 6.59
N SER A 568 3.10 -10.74 5.59
CA SER A 568 2.21 -11.90 5.50
C SER A 568 2.62 -12.86 4.38
N GLY A 569 3.94 -13.07 4.25
CA GLY A 569 4.56 -13.85 3.18
C GLY A 569 3.92 -15.21 2.92
N ARG A 570 3.49 -15.91 3.99
CA ARG A 570 2.79 -17.20 3.90
C ARG A 570 1.67 -17.21 2.86
N LEU A 571 0.89 -16.14 2.74
CA LEU A 571 -0.25 -16.03 1.83
C LEU A 571 0.13 -16.07 0.34
N PHE A 572 1.41 -15.83 0.00
CA PHE A 572 1.85 -15.62 -1.38
C PHE A 572 2.88 -16.63 -1.87
N THR A 573 3.16 -17.67 -1.08
CA THR A 573 4.23 -18.64 -1.38
C THR A 573 3.80 -19.78 -2.28
N GLU A 574 2.50 -20.05 -2.46
CA GLU A 574 2.02 -21.33 -3.00
C GLU A 574 2.41 -21.62 -4.45
N ARG A 575 2.51 -20.59 -5.30
CA ARG A 575 2.86 -20.73 -6.72
C ARG A 575 4.27 -20.20 -7.03
N PRO A 576 4.97 -20.81 -8.01
CA PRO A 576 6.16 -20.20 -8.60
C PRO A 576 5.83 -18.82 -9.19
N ARG A 577 6.84 -17.94 -9.17
CA ARG A 577 6.77 -16.59 -9.70
C ARG A 577 7.99 -16.29 -10.56
N ALA A 578 7.84 -15.35 -11.48
CA ALA A 578 8.95 -14.87 -12.29
C ALA A 578 10.08 -14.37 -11.38
N ARG A 579 11.34 -14.63 -11.77
CA ARG A 579 12.50 -14.13 -11.02
C ARG A 579 12.65 -12.61 -11.09
N HIS A 580 12.09 -12.01 -12.13
CA HIS A 580 12.15 -10.59 -12.39
C HIS A 580 10.73 -10.06 -12.57
N GLY A 581 10.48 -8.86 -12.09
CA GLY A 581 9.28 -8.12 -12.48
C GLY A 581 9.23 -7.93 -13.99
N ARG A 582 8.04 -7.67 -14.55
CA ARG A 582 7.84 -7.53 -16.00
C ARG A 582 6.92 -6.39 -16.33
N VAL A 583 7.21 -5.71 -17.43
CA VAL A 583 6.22 -4.92 -18.15
C VAL A 583 5.56 -5.83 -19.17
N LEU A 584 4.24 -5.82 -19.23
CA LEU A 584 3.46 -6.60 -20.20
C LEU A 584 2.51 -5.67 -20.93
N ALA A 585 2.44 -5.77 -22.25
CA ALA A 585 1.45 -5.08 -23.07
C ALA A 585 0.61 -6.07 -23.87
N PHE A 586 -0.69 -5.82 -23.92
CA PHE A 586 -1.70 -6.67 -24.55
C PHE A 586 -2.41 -5.90 -25.65
N ARG A 587 -2.81 -6.60 -26.71
CA ARG A 587 -3.64 -6.06 -27.79
C ARG A 587 -4.53 -7.17 -28.36
N LEU A 588 -5.52 -6.80 -29.17
CA LEU A 588 -6.31 -7.79 -29.92
C LEU A 588 -5.41 -8.61 -30.86
N GLY A 589 -5.52 -9.94 -30.78
CA GLY A 589 -4.75 -10.88 -31.58
C GLY A 589 -3.25 -10.96 -31.23
N GLY A 590 -2.84 -10.53 -30.03
CA GLY A 590 -1.47 -10.72 -29.56
C GLY A 590 -1.11 -12.21 -29.42
N MET A 591 0.11 -12.59 -29.82
CA MET A 591 0.55 -14.00 -29.88
C MET A 591 1.86 -14.28 -29.11
N GLU A 592 2.41 -13.27 -28.44
CA GLU A 592 3.65 -13.43 -27.67
C GLU A 592 3.45 -14.37 -26.47
N LYS A 593 4.51 -15.03 -26.02
CA LYS A 593 4.43 -16.00 -24.92
C LYS A 593 5.47 -15.72 -23.86
N LEU A 594 5.03 -15.72 -22.60
CA LEU A 594 5.96 -15.68 -21.48
C LEU A 594 6.81 -16.96 -21.42
N PRO A 595 8.09 -16.85 -21.02
CA PRO A 595 8.95 -18.00 -20.82
C PRO A 595 8.44 -18.86 -19.66
N PRO A 596 8.75 -20.17 -19.61
CA PRO A 596 8.31 -21.03 -18.53
C PRO A 596 8.87 -20.59 -17.16
N LEU A 597 8.11 -20.85 -16.10
CA LEU A 597 8.55 -20.58 -14.73
C LEU A 597 9.53 -21.64 -14.24
N GLU A 598 10.57 -21.19 -13.54
CA GLU A 598 11.46 -22.06 -12.78
C GLU A 598 10.72 -22.67 -11.57
N PRO A 599 10.85 -23.97 -11.29
CA PRO A 599 10.25 -24.58 -10.11
C PRO A 599 10.76 -23.97 -8.80
N LEU A 600 9.87 -23.84 -7.81
CA LEU A 600 10.24 -23.43 -6.46
C LEU A 600 10.96 -24.56 -5.72
N GLU A 601 12.28 -24.48 -5.59
CA GLU A 601 13.01 -25.38 -4.68
C GLU A 601 12.84 -24.94 -3.21
N ARG A 602 12.14 -25.74 -2.41
CA ARG A 602 11.97 -25.53 -0.97
C ARG A 602 12.75 -26.54 -0.14
N ARG A 603 14.07 -26.55 -0.27
CA ARG A 603 14.92 -27.46 0.54
C ARG A 603 14.78 -27.13 2.02
N LYS A 604 14.59 -28.17 2.84
CA LYS A 604 14.63 -28.06 4.30
C LYS A 604 16.08 -27.87 4.74
N LEU A 605 16.32 -26.95 5.67
CA LEU A 605 17.63 -26.78 6.28
C LEU A 605 17.82 -27.85 7.36
N ASP A 606 18.96 -28.54 7.33
CA ASP A 606 19.36 -29.43 8.42
C ASP A 606 19.99 -28.60 9.55
N VAL A 607 19.33 -28.57 10.70
CA VAL A 607 19.73 -27.80 11.88
C VAL A 607 20.24 -28.69 13.02
N SER A 608 20.36 -30.01 12.80
CA SER A 608 20.65 -30.98 13.87
C SER A 608 22.02 -30.79 14.55
N GLY A 609 22.97 -30.14 13.88
CA GLY A 609 24.30 -29.83 14.41
C GLY A 609 24.50 -28.36 14.81
N ALA A 610 23.46 -27.53 14.79
CA ALA A 610 23.56 -26.11 15.12
C ALA A 610 23.04 -25.84 16.53
N GLU A 611 23.86 -25.18 17.35
CA GLU A 611 23.49 -24.71 18.68
C GLU A 611 23.54 -23.18 18.72
N ALA A 612 22.68 -22.57 19.53
CA ALA A 612 22.67 -21.13 19.81
C ALA A 612 22.35 -20.89 21.28
N GLU A 613 22.97 -19.86 21.84
CA GLU A 613 22.74 -19.47 23.23
C GLU A 613 21.54 -18.53 23.36
N GLY A 614 20.96 -18.45 24.56
CA GLY A 614 19.89 -17.51 24.87
C GLY A 614 18.47 -18.07 24.77
N SER A 615 17.50 -17.20 25.07
CA SER A 615 16.09 -17.58 25.15
C SER A 615 15.42 -17.45 23.78
N VAL A 616 14.80 -18.53 23.31
CA VAL A 616 13.94 -18.53 22.10
C VAL A 616 12.84 -17.48 22.19
N LEU A 617 12.27 -17.28 23.39
CA LEU A 617 11.22 -16.28 23.59
C LEU A 617 11.76 -14.85 23.43
N GLU A 618 12.97 -14.59 23.90
CA GLU A 618 13.60 -13.29 23.71
C GLU A 618 13.98 -13.07 22.24
N GLY A 619 14.51 -14.10 21.58
CA GLY A 619 14.74 -14.10 20.15
C GLY A 619 13.49 -13.79 19.33
N ALA A 620 12.34 -14.35 19.71
CA ALA A 620 11.05 -14.06 19.08
C ALA A 620 10.64 -12.59 19.24
N ARG A 621 10.84 -11.99 20.43
CA ARG A 621 10.57 -10.55 20.64
C ARG A 621 11.46 -9.67 19.78
N LEU A 622 12.75 -9.96 19.74
CA LEU A 622 13.72 -9.23 18.93
C LEU A 622 13.40 -9.38 17.44
N TYR A 623 13.07 -10.58 16.99
CA TYR A 623 12.64 -10.85 15.61
C TYR A 623 11.43 -10.00 15.21
N ASN A 624 10.39 -9.97 16.05
CA ASN A 624 9.18 -9.18 15.78
C ASN A 624 9.46 -7.68 15.76
N ALA A 625 10.43 -7.21 16.56
CA ALA A 625 10.81 -5.80 16.60
C ALA A 625 11.64 -5.34 15.40
N PHE A 626 12.55 -6.19 14.89
CA PHE A 626 13.60 -5.76 13.95
C PHE A 626 13.57 -6.46 12.58
N CYS A 627 13.02 -7.67 12.48
CA CYS A 627 13.18 -8.52 11.30
C CYS A 627 11.86 -8.83 10.58
N LEU A 628 10.75 -8.91 11.32
CA LEU A 628 9.45 -9.35 10.82
C LEU A 628 8.96 -8.57 9.61
N THR A 629 9.21 -7.27 9.56
CA THR A 629 8.69 -6.37 8.50
C THR A 629 9.27 -6.69 7.13
N CYS A 630 10.45 -7.33 7.08
CA CYS A 630 11.12 -7.76 5.85
C CYS A 630 11.04 -9.28 5.64
N HIS A 631 11.19 -10.07 6.71
CA HIS A 631 11.31 -11.54 6.63
C HIS A 631 10.03 -12.29 7.01
N GLY A 632 8.93 -11.58 7.22
CA GLY A 632 7.61 -12.13 7.45
C GLY A 632 7.34 -12.59 8.88
N THR A 633 6.05 -12.68 9.21
CA THR A 633 5.57 -13.16 10.51
C THR A 633 6.05 -14.59 10.75
N GLY A 634 6.63 -14.87 11.93
CA GLY A 634 7.16 -16.20 12.24
C GLY A 634 8.32 -16.64 11.33
N ALA A 635 9.04 -15.69 10.72
CA ALA A 635 10.05 -15.96 9.69
C ALA A 635 9.54 -16.66 8.41
N HIS A 636 8.21 -16.65 8.19
CA HIS A 636 7.61 -17.06 6.92
C HIS A 636 7.68 -15.92 5.89
N SER A 637 8.83 -15.81 5.23
CA SER A 637 9.06 -14.79 4.21
C SER A 637 8.16 -14.98 2.97
N GLY A 638 7.84 -13.87 2.32
CA GLY A 638 7.23 -13.84 1.00
C GLY A 638 8.25 -14.19 -0.10
N PRO A 639 7.81 -14.27 -1.37
CA PRO A 639 8.69 -14.64 -2.48
C PRO A 639 9.75 -13.57 -2.82
N THR A 640 9.62 -12.36 -2.28
CA THR A 640 10.50 -11.20 -2.58
C THR A 640 11.71 -11.08 -1.67
N MET A 641 11.72 -11.79 -0.53
CA MET A 641 12.77 -11.72 0.48
C MET A 641 13.24 -13.13 0.90
N PRO A 642 14.50 -13.30 1.34
CA PRO A 642 14.98 -14.60 1.81
C PRO A 642 14.19 -15.12 3.02
N ASP A 643 13.78 -16.40 2.97
CA ASP A 643 13.22 -17.13 4.11
C ASP A 643 14.37 -17.54 5.05
N LEU A 644 14.48 -16.85 6.19
CA LEU A 644 15.58 -17.02 7.13
C LEU A 644 15.66 -18.44 7.72
N ARG A 645 14.52 -19.15 7.80
CA ARG A 645 14.44 -20.52 8.32
C ARG A 645 15.13 -21.54 7.39
N ARG A 646 15.45 -21.11 6.17
CA ARG A 646 16.11 -21.91 5.14
C ARG A 646 17.54 -21.43 4.85
N SER A 647 17.99 -20.37 5.53
CA SER A 647 19.30 -19.77 5.29
C SER A 647 20.40 -20.55 6.00
N PRO A 648 21.43 -21.07 5.30
CA PRO A 648 22.59 -21.68 5.97
C PRO A 648 23.33 -20.73 6.92
N ALA A 649 23.15 -19.41 6.78
CA ALA A 649 23.78 -18.43 7.66
C ALA A 649 23.38 -18.56 9.13
N ILE A 650 22.20 -19.12 9.45
CA ILE A 650 21.78 -19.30 10.85
C ILE A 650 22.50 -20.47 11.55
N LEU A 651 23.18 -21.33 10.79
CA LEU A 651 23.92 -22.48 11.32
C LEU A 651 25.27 -22.08 11.93
N ASP A 652 25.86 -20.96 11.51
CA ASP A 652 27.17 -20.48 11.95
C ASP A 652 27.07 -19.08 12.55
N ALA A 653 27.43 -18.94 13.83
CA ALA A 653 27.30 -17.69 14.59
C ALA A 653 28.09 -16.53 13.96
N LYS A 654 29.31 -16.79 13.47
CA LYS A 654 30.16 -15.75 12.86
C LYS A 654 29.60 -15.24 11.54
N THR A 655 29.07 -16.13 10.71
CA THR A 655 28.40 -15.78 9.47
C THR A 655 27.14 -14.96 9.75
N PHE A 656 26.33 -15.37 10.74
CA PHE A 656 25.15 -14.63 11.15
C PHE A 656 25.51 -13.22 11.67
N GLU A 657 26.53 -13.11 12.52
CA GLU A 657 27.06 -11.83 13.02
C GLU A 657 27.57 -10.94 11.89
N ALA A 658 28.37 -11.48 10.96
CA ALA A 658 28.92 -10.75 9.83
C ALA A 658 27.81 -10.13 8.96
N ILE A 659 26.66 -10.80 8.84
CA ILE A 659 25.50 -10.27 8.12
C ILE A 659 24.75 -9.24 8.98
N VAL A 660 24.30 -9.62 10.17
CA VAL A 660 23.35 -8.82 10.97
C VAL A 660 24.01 -7.62 11.65
N LEU A 661 25.23 -7.77 12.17
CA LEU A 661 25.97 -6.68 12.83
C LEU A 661 27.13 -6.16 11.97
N GLY A 662 27.72 -7.01 11.13
CA GLY A 662 28.83 -6.67 10.25
C GLY A 662 28.40 -5.99 8.94
N GLY A 663 27.12 -6.09 8.55
CA GLY A 663 26.62 -5.44 7.33
C GLY A 663 27.13 -6.07 6.03
N ALA A 664 27.55 -7.35 6.04
CA ALA A 664 28.09 -8.03 4.86
C ALA A 664 27.12 -8.05 3.65
N LEU A 665 25.82 -7.86 3.88
CA LEU A 665 24.78 -7.81 2.85
C LEU A 665 24.11 -6.42 2.74
N ALA A 666 24.70 -5.36 3.32
CA ALA A 666 24.17 -4.00 3.28
C ALA A 666 23.94 -3.48 1.84
N PRO A 667 24.87 -3.67 0.88
CA PRO A 667 24.64 -3.25 -0.51
C PRO A 667 23.45 -3.94 -1.20
N ARG A 668 22.91 -5.02 -0.62
CA ARG A 668 21.74 -5.76 -1.13
C ARG A 668 20.44 -5.45 -0.38
N GLY A 669 20.45 -4.50 0.55
CA GLY A 669 19.27 -4.14 1.33
C GLY A 669 19.22 -4.67 2.76
N MET A 670 20.20 -5.48 3.19
CA MET A 670 20.26 -5.98 4.56
C MET A 670 21.20 -5.10 5.39
N ALA A 671 20.66 -4.01 5.93
CA ALA A 671 21.41 -3.07 6.75
C ALA A 671 21.92 -3.70 8.06
N SER A 672 22.97 -3.10 8.62
CA SER A 672 23.53 -3.50 9.90
C SER A 672 22.65 -3.05 11.06
N PHE A 673 22.46 -3.94 12.03
CA PHE A 673 21.78 -3.68 13.30
C PHE A 673 22.76 -3.37 14.45
N ARG A 674 24.03 -3.06 14.11
CA ARG A 674 25.02 -2.61 15.10
C ARG A 674 24.49 -1.38 15.86
N GLY A 675 24.57 -1.43 17.18
CA GLY A 675 24.03 -0.40 18.07
C GLY A 675 22.53 -0.53 18.35
N SER A 676 21.81 -1.44 17.68
CA SER A 676 20.43 -1.82 18.01
C SER A 676 20.35 -3.17 18.72
N LEU A 677 21.31 -4.06 18.43
CA LEU A 677 21.45 -5.38 19.03
C LEU A 677 22.86 -5.56 19.59
N ASP A 678 22.96 -6.20 20.76
CA ASP A 678 24.21 -6.72 21.31
C ASP A 678 24.45 -8.20 20.92
N ALA A 679 25.61 -8.76 21.29
CA ALA A 679 25.98 -10.13 20.94
C ALA A 679 25.05 -11.19 21.58
N ALA A 680 24.58 -10.98 22.81
CA ALA A 680 23.69 -11.92 23.49
C ALA A 680 22.29 -11.90 22.87
N GLN A 681 21.80 -10.71 22.49
CA GLN A 681 20.56 -10.52 21.75
C GLN A 681 20.63 -11.14 20.36
N LEU A 682 21.77 -11.02 19.68
CA LEU A 682 22.00 -11.66 18.39
C LEU A 682 21.91 -13.19 18.49
N GLU A 683 22.51 -13.79 19.52
CA GLU A 683 22.44 -15.23 19.75
C GLU A 683 21.02 -15.69 20.09
N ALA A 684 20.28 -14.94 20.93
CA ALA A 684 18.88 -15.24 21.20
C ALA A 684 18.02 -15.20 19.91
N LEU A 685 18.26 -14.21 19.03
CA LEU A 685 17.62 -14.12 17.71
C LEU A 685 17.94 -15.35 16.85
N ARG A 686 19.21 -15.78 16.82
CA ARG A 686 19.63 -17.00 16.10
C ARG A 686 18.98 -18.26 16.67
N ALA A 687 18.88 -18.37 18.00
CA ALA A 687 18.19 -19.47 18.67
C ALA A 687 16.71 -19.57 18.28
N TYR A 688 16.02 -18.44 18.16
CA TYR A 688 14.65 -18.40 17.64
C TYR A 688 14.55 -18.85 16.18
N LEU A 689 15.45 -18.40 15.30
CA LEU A 689 15.45 -18.82 13.90
C LEU A 689 15.75 -20.31 13.72
N LEU A 690 16.67 -20.87 14.52
CA LEU A 690 16.93 -22.30 14.55
C LEU A 690 15.69 -23.08 15.01
N PHE A 691 14.99 -22.59 16.04
CA PHE A 691 13.73 -23.19 16.50
C PHE A 691 12.66 -23.23 15.39
N GLU A 692 12.44 -22.12 14.68
CA GLU A 692 11.48 -22.05 13.56
C GLU A 692 11.90 -22.94 12.36
N ALA A 693 13.20 -23.21 12.20
CA ALA A 693 13.73 -24.05 11.13
C ALA A 693 13.60 -25.57 11.35
N ILE A 694 13.32 -26.04 12.57
CA ILE A 694 13.15 -27.48 12.88
C ILE A 694 11.93 -28.07 12.14
N GLU A 695 10.81 -27.35 12.14
CA GLU A 695 9.59 -27.71 11.42
C GLU A 695 9.00 -26.48 10.69
N PRO A 696 9.58 -26.07 9.54
CA PRO A 696 9.19 -24.84 8.85
C PRO A 696 7.75 -24.88 8.29
N ASP A 697 7.13 -26.06 8.29
CA ASP A 697 5.75 -26.28 7.84
C ASP A 697 4.76 -26.59 8.99
N ARG A 698 5.19 -26.55 10.27
CA ARG A 698 4.35 -26.88 11.44
C ARG A 698 3.07 -26.05 11.50
N GLN A 699 3.17 -24.76 11.17
CA GLN A 699 2.04 -23.83 11.16
C GLN A 699 1.06 -24.04 9.98
N ARG A 700 1.46 -24.78 8.92
CA ARG A 700 0.54 -25.21 7.84
C ARG A 700 -0.46 -26.27 8.31
N ARG A 701 -0.16 -26.99 9.41
CA ARG A 701 -0.96 -28.08 9.95
C ARG A 701 -1.81 -27.72 11.16
N MET A 702 -1.91 -26.44 11.52
CA MET A 702 -2.75 -25.98 12.64
C MET A 702 -4.08 -25.39 12.13
N PRO A 703 -5.15 -26.19 12.00
CA PRO A 703 -6.51 -25.65 11.95
C PRO A 703 -6.91 -25.21 13.36
N GLY A 704 -6.76 -23.91 13.62
CA GLY A 704 -7.24 -23.25 14.82
C GLY A 704 -6.47 -23.60 16.10
N LEU A 705 -6.33 -22.60 16.96
CA LEU A 705 -6.07 -22.80 18.38
C LEU A 705 -7.24 -23.60 18.99
N ARG A 706 -7.23 -24.92 18.86
CA ARG A 706 -8.03 -25.81 19.72
C ARG A 706 -7.22 -26.01 21.00
N PRO A 707 -7.63 -25.47 22.16
CA PRO A 707 -7.16 -26.02 23.41
C PRO A 707 -7.69 -27.44 23.48
N ASP A 708 -6.77 -28.39 23.48
CA ASP A 708 -7.06 -29.80 23.57
C ASP A 708 -8.00 -30.06 24.77
N ARG A 709 -9.23 -30.50 24.49
CA ARG A 709 -10.25 -30.85 25.51
C ARG A 709 -9.72 -31.91 26.49
N ALA A 710 -8.64 -32.61 26.15
CA ALA A 710 -7.98 -33.60 26.99
C ALA A 710 -7.28 -32.99 28.24
N SER A 711 -6.95 -31.70 28.25
CA SER A 711 -6.22 -31.08 29.38
C SER A 711 -7.11 -30.65 30.56
N ARG A 712 -8.41 -30.46 30.36
CA ARG A 712 -9.36 -30.12 31.46
C ARG A 712 -9.70 -31.30 32.38
N ASN A 713 -9.50 -32.55 31.93
CA ASN A 713 -9.79 -33.74 32.75
C ASN A 713 -8.61 -34.24 33.59
N ARG A 714 -7.39 -33.72 33.40
CA ARG A 714 -6.22 -34.11 34.23
C ARG A 714 -6.08 -33.29 35.51
N ARG A 715 -6.58 -32.04 35.56
CA ARG A 715 -6.55 -31.21 36.78
C ARG A 715 -7.63 -31.53 37.83
N ARG A 716 -8.61 -32.38 37.52
CA ARG A 716 -9.60 -32.89 38.50
C ARG A 716 -9.22 -34.22 39.18
N ARG A 717 -8.08 -34.84 38.81
CA ARG A 717 -7.64 -36.13 39.38
C ARG A 717 -6.49 -36.03 40.39
N HIS A 718 -5.95 -34.84 40.67
CA HIS A 718 -4.83 -34.66 41.62
C HIS A 718 -5.19 -34.03 42.99
N HIS A 719 -6.48 -33.86 43.28
CA HIS A 719 -6.95 -33.57 44.63
C HIS A 719 -7.95 -34.63 45.08
N ARG A 720 -7.43 -35.82 45.41
CA ARG A 720 -8.03 -36.80 46.32
C ARG A 720 -7.11 -38.02 46.40
N ARG A 721 -6.16 -38.01 47.34
CA ARG A 721 -5.62 -39.20 48.03
C ARG A 721 -4.56 -38.78 49.06
N THR A 722 -5.02 -38.47 50.26
CA THR A 722 -4.28 -38.74 51.50
C THR A 722 -5.30 -39.32 52.50
N THR A 723 -5.11 -40.60 52.76
CA THR A 723 -5.73 -41.52 53.74
C THR A 723 -5.04 -41.34 55.10
N LEU A 724 -5.64 -41.33 56.32
CA LEU A 724 -6.40 -42.33 57.11
C LEU A 724 -6.63 -41.72 58.56
N PRO A 725 -7.28 -42.35 59.57
CA PRO A 725 -8.60 -43.05 59.60
C PRO A 725 -9.44 -42.93 60.92
N ARG A 726 -10.65 -43.54 60.88
CA ARG A 726 -11.58 -43.97 61.97
C ARG A 726 -12.43 -42.85 62.63
N ALA A 727 -13.74 -42.99 62.92
CA ALA A 727 -14.53 -44.16 63.31
C ALA A 727 -16.02 -44.10 62.87
N ARG A 728 -16.73 -45.19 63.20
CA ARG A 728 -18.05 -45.70 62.75
C ARG A 728 -19.28 -44.85 63.17
N CYS A 729 -20.37 -44.91 62.40
CA CYS A 729 -21.62 -45.63 62.76
C CYS A 729 -22.82 -45.40 61.79
N ALA A 730 -23.50 -46.51 61.51
CA ALA A 730 -24.94 -46.79 61.25
C ALA A 730 -25.77 -46.10 60.13
N SER A 731 -26.38 -46.97 59.32
CA SER A 731 -27.42 -46.84 58.27
C SER A 731 -28.86 -46.69 58.86
N PRO A 732 -29.98 -46.90 58.11
CA PRO A 732 -30.49 -46.35 56.82
C PRO A 732 -32.01 -45.98 56.85
N CYS A 733 -32.60 -45.47 55.75
CA CYS A 733 -33.83 -46.01 55.09
C CYS A 733 -34.46 -45.06 54.01
N THR A 734 -34.37 -45.52 52.75
CA THR A 734 -35.40 -45.70 51.67
C THR A 734 -36.54 -44.69 51.31
N PRO A 735 -37.10 -44.76 50.07
CA PRO A 735 -37.57 -43.62 49.25
C PRO A 735 -39.06 -43.71 48.80
N PHE A 736 -39.57 -42.73 48.03
CA PHE A 736 -40.76 -42.96 47.18
C PHE A 736 -40.78 -42.17 45.85
N ARG A 737 -41.36 -42.82 44.84
CA ARG A 737 -41.46 -42.49 43.40
C ARG A 737 -42.69 -41.63 43.06
N GLY A 738 -42.69 -41.01 41.88
CA GLY A 738 -43.93 -40.74 41.11
C GLY A 738 -43.78 -39.71 39.98
N ALA A 739 -43.99 -40.14 38.73
CA ALA A 739 -43.94 -39.35 37.49
C ALA A 739 -45.35 -39.37 36.80
N PRO A 740 -45.52 -39.06 35.49
CA PRO A 740 -45.73 -37.76 34.81
C PRO A 740 -47.08 -37.75 33.99
N PRO A 741 -47.19 -37.34 32.69
CA PRO A 741 -47.16 -36.02 32.00
C PRO A 741 -48.43 -35.74 31.12
N ALA A 742 -48.49 -34.57 30.41
CA ALA A 742 -49.07 -34.32 29.05
C ALA A 742 -49.29 -32.79 28.83
N ALA A 743 -49.51 -32.19 27.66
CA ALA A 743 -49.11 -32.29 26.24
C ALA A 743 -49.93 -31.22 25.45
N ARG A 744 -49.40 -30.68 24.33
CA ARG A 744 -50.11 -30.03 23.18
C ARG A 744 -50.76 -28.63 23.41
N SER A 745 -50.96 -27.71 22.45
CA SER A 745 -50.57 -27.52 21.04
C SER A 745 -51.16 -26.18 20.48
N LEU A 746 -50.49 -25.56 19.51
CA LEU A 746 -50.99 -24.89 18.28
C LEU A 746 -51.90 -23.62 18.29
N GLY A 747 -51.57 -22.68 17.37
CA GLY A 747 -52.52 -21.81 16.62
C GLY A 747 -52.23 -20.30 16.70
N ARG A 748 -51.47 -19.66 15.79
CA ARG A 748 -51.79 -19.03 14.48
C ARG A 748 -52.68 -17.76 14.48
N ARG A 749 -52.11 -16.68 13.87
CA ARG A 749 -52.72 -15.59 13.04
C ARG A 749 -53.58 -14.55 13.79
N SER A 750 -53.70 -13.27 13.42
CA SER A 750 -53.21 -12.39 12.34
C SER A 750 -53.78 -10.98 12.62
N ALA A 751 -53.04 -9.92 12.22
CA ALA A 751 -53.52 -8.56 11.85
C ALA A 751 -54.25 -7.74 12.93
N ALA A 752 -54.26 -6.41 12.96
CA ALA A 752 -53.49 -5.32 12.38
C ALA A 752 -54.11 -4.04 13.01
N VAL A 753 -53.49 -2.89 12.75
CA VAL A 753 -54.12 -1.54 12.74
C VAL A 753 -54.01 -0.69 14.03
N ASP A 754 -53.15 0.32 13.87
CA ASP A 754 -53.26 1.73 14.24
C ASP A 754 -53.03 2.30 15.65
N HIS A 755 -52.07 3.25 15.60
CA HIS A 755 -52.16 4.65 15.99
C HIS A 755 -51.52 5.14 17.30
N ARG A 756 -50.67 6.17 17.07
CA ARG A 756 -50.32 7.31 17.93
C ARG A 756 -49.41 7.01 19.11
N ALA A 757 -48.13 7.41 19.04
CA ALA A 757 -47.64 8.77 19.29
C ALA A 757 -47.91 9.24 20.72
N SER A 758 -46.89 9.17 21.59
CA SER A 758 -46.33 10.33 22.31
C SER A 758 -45.39 9.89 23.43
N SER A 759 -44.15 10.36 23.32
CA SER A 759 -43.24 10.82 24.38
C SER A 759 -43.66 10.66 25.85
N CYS A 760 -42.76 10.11 26.68
CA CYS A 760 -42.31 10.75 27.92
C CYS A 760 -41.11 10.01 28.54
N ARG A 761 -40.04 10.77 28.78
CA ARG A 761 -38.90 10.54 29.69
C ARG A 761 -39.07 11.58 30.84
N PRO A 762 -38.29 11.54 31.94
CA PRO A 762 -38.26 10.59 33.05
C PRO A 762 -38.51 11.31 34.41
N PRO A 763 -38.39 10.62 35.56
CA PRO A 763 -37.44 11.07 36.62
C PRO A 763 -36.71 9.85 37.23
N ARG A 764 -35.51 9.91 37.82
CA ARG A 764 -34.67 10.94 38.45
C ARG A 764 -33.21 10.47 38.37
#